data_AF-B7IHZ4-F1
#
_entry.id   AF-B7IHZ4-F1
#
_cell.length_a   1.000
_cell.length_b   1.000
_cell.length_c   1.000
_cell.angle_alpha   90.00
_cell.angle_beta   90.00
_cell.angle_gamma   90.00
#
_symmetry.space_group_name_H-M   'P 1'
#
loop_
_entity.id
_entity.type
_entity.pdbx_description
1 polymer ?
#
loop_
_entity_poly.entity_id
_entity_poly.type
_entity_poly.pdbx_seq_one_letter_code
_entity_poly.pdbx_strand_id
1 'polypeptide(L)'
;MKKVLVIFLMIISVIIFSQKKFLLLYKGSEQYGEYMLKDYVIPYLEKNKINYELLDVERMNFYRINSNDFSTIITWYYSNALENSVFYLRQLSIFIENGGNFFFFNNIGANADARELNNVFNKIGVHYKYGYKQLSNYNIEYDKNFFTTSPSTDISRPVEEYEVFSKETKIILSFKVNDKKYPMIFLSNNGGGAIFNSFIDKEGNIILDIQKILHYLTNKKVGRENKILVVCDKYDKEFYLEKQFQLKKLLEYAKINFETDYVERFFEYSYIDLTPFRYIIWITDSKFIHTNTIKRFINNGGTLLFITDPYNTPWNKNIVLEKNNIEKILFNKELFFLSNTDEGCEFDINFDIDFNIELDASNIVLANLVGSKPIPAIWYKKEGNGYIGYIYPPIIKKETRGLILQSILEMQDFNISGFLNSFIFYLDDFPIPSYNVTKRDVIDTDFYYKTWWKDIKAFAKSYNIKYTIVTPLSYNGVSNPPFEFSEYLITHFPKDALIEIDNSDFELGLHGYNHLSLTKENWPNSQNIIESLRAAKKFLESILGHKIFLNSYVAPNNLIDEHGVQNLIKALPEVTTIGTTYSSTDEFSEYIIYNNNVVILPRSTYGYYPLKRILISSINTLANFGSFQHFIHPDDFFAKDRNPMQKDWEELITILDRFYYKIKSKMPWLKNYTASEAYPYFLDYLTQKYEYKINENYLEITIPNYSLMPKYFLLKTKLPVEKIIGGEIVSFYLENDIYIIQMQGTRMKIFFLR
;
A
#
# COMPACT_ATOMS: atom_id res chain seq x y z
N MET A 1 -13.76 -40.92 -16.84
CA MET A 1 -12.62 -40.71 -17.78
C MET A 1 -12.34 -39.24 -18.08
N LYS A 2 -13.33 -38.36 -18.34
CA LYS A 2 -13.08 -36.91 -18.58
C LYS A 2 -12.44 -36.15 -17.39
N LYS A 3 -12.79 -36.46 -16.14
CA LYS A 3 -12.15 -35.86 -14.95
C LYS A 3 -10.67 -36.23 -14.77
N VAL A 4 -10.28 -37.45 -15.16
CA VAL A 4 -8.88 -37.90 -15.09
C VAL A 4 -8.05 -37.26 -16.20
N LEU A 5 -8.63 -37.04 -17.39
CA LEU A 5 -7.96 -36.38 -18.51
C LEU A 5 -7.70 -34.88 -18.24
N VAL A 6 -8.63 -34.19 -17.56
CA VAL A 6 -8.46 -32.77 -17.16
C VAL A 6 -7.41 -32.61 -16.05
N ILE A 7 -7.36 -33.55 -15.09
CA ILE A 7 -6.31 -33.58 -14.07
C ILE A 7 -4.95 -33.89 -14.69
N PHE A 8 -4.88 -34.79 -15.68
CA PHE A 8 -3.64 -35.10 -16.39
C PHE A 8 -3.15 -33.93 -17.27
N LEU A 9 -4.06 -33.19 -17.91
CA LEU A 9 -3.75 -31.97 -18.66
C LEU A 9 -3.28 -30.82 -17.74
N MET A 10 -3.83 -30.70 -16.53
CA MET A 10 -3.34 -29.72 -15.53
C MET A 10 -1.98 -30.10 -14.94
N ILE A 11 -1.69 -31.39 -14.73
CA ILE A 11 -0.37 -31.82 -14.26
C ILE A 11 0.70 -31.61 -15.36
N ILE A 12 0.31 -31.74 -16.63
CA ILE A 12 1.19 -31.42 -17.77
C ILE A 12 1.34 -29.89 -17.96
N SER A 13 0.32 -29.07 -17.65
CA SER A 13 0.45 -27.61 -17.75
C SER A 13 1.36 -26.99 -16.68
N VAL A 14 1.48 -27.61 -15.50
CA VAL A 14 2.48 -27.22 -14.48
C VAL A 14 3.92 -27.44 -14.97
N ILE A 15 4.12 -28.31 -15.96
CA ILE A 15 5.42 -28.53 -16.62
C ILE A 15 5.67 -27.51 -17.76
N ILE A 16 4.65 -26.74 -18.17
CA ILE A 16 4.72 -25.85 -19.36
C ILE A 16 4.82 -24.36 -19.01
N PHE A 17 4.71 -23.93 -17.75
CA PHE A 17 5.06 -22.56 -17.38
C PHE A 17 6.59 -22.39 -17.39
N SER A 18 7.13 -22.08 -18.57
CA SER A 18 8.56 -21.85 -18.77
C SER A 18 8.98 -20.56 -18.07
N GLN A 19 9.51 -20.69 -16.85
CA GLN A 19 10.18 -19.59 -16.16
C GLN A 19 11.34 -19.05 -17.00
N LYS A 20 11.61 -17.74 -16.88
CA LYS A 20 12.76 -17.10 -17.53
C LYS A 20 14.06 -17.83 -17.21
N LYS A 21 14.82 -18.17 -18.25
CA LYS A 21 16.04 -18.98 -18.16
C LYS A 21 17.28 -18.12 -17.93
N PHE A 22 18.40 -18.78 -17.67
CA PHE A 22 19.73 -18.21 -17.80
C PHE A 22 20.23 -18.46 -19.22
N LEU A 23 20.72 -17.43 -19.91
CA LEU A 23 21.37 -17.58 -21.20
C LEU A 23 22.89 -17.61 -21.00
N LEU A 24 23.50 -18.74 -21.31
CA LEU A 24 24.93 -18.96 -21.22
C LEU A 24 25.52 -18.88 -22.63
N LEU A 25 26.45 -17.94 -22.84
CA LEU A 25 27.01 -17.67 -24.16
C LEU A 25 28.51 -17.91 -24.21
N TYR A 26 28.93 -18.68 -25.22
CA TYR A 26 30.33 -18.92 -25.57
C TYR A 26 30.56 -18.66 -27.06
N LYS A 27 31.82 -18.61 -27.50
CA LYS A 27 32.18 -18.54 -28.92
C LYS A 27 32.59 -19.92 -29.41
N GLY A 28 31.92 -20.44 -30.43
CA GLY A 28 32.23 -21.75 -31.02
C GLY A 28 33.64 -21.84 -31.59
N SER A 29 34.17 -20.70 -32.06
CA SER A 29 35.55 -20.58 -32.55
C SER A 29 36.63 -20.77 -31.47
N GLU A 30 36.30 -20.63 -30.18
CA GLU A 30 37.29 -20.60 -29.10
C GLU A 30 37.41 -21.91 -28.32
N GLN A 31 36.40 -22.79 -28.36
CA GLN A 31 36.18 -24.02 -27.53
C GLN A 31 36.28 -23.84 -26.00
N TYR A 32 37.08 -22.89 -25.51
CA TYR A 32 37.37 -22.57 -24.11
C TYR A 32 36.11 -22.17 -23.30
N GLY A 33 35.35 -21.19 -23.79
CA GLY A 33 34.19 -20.66 -23.03
C GLY A 33 33.12 -21.71 -22.77
N GLU A 34 32.93 -22.66 -23.69
CA GLU A 34 31.97 -23.75 -23.54
C GLU A 34 32.32 -24.65 -22.35
N TYR A 35 33.59 -25.08 -22.26
CA TYR A 35 34.07 -25.90 -21.15
C TYR A 35 33.96 -25.15 -19.81
N MET A 36 34.36 -23.88 -19.76
CA MET A 36 34.30 -23.10 -18.52
C MET A 36 32.86 -22.95 -18.00
N LEU A 37 31.89 -22.72 -18.88
CA LEU A 37 30.47 -22.65 -18.50
C LEU A 37 29.94 -24.01 -18.02
N LYS A 38 30.31 -25.11 -18.69
CA LYS A 38 29.92 -26.48 -18.31
C LYS A 38 30.50 -26.93 -16.98
N ASP A 39 31.73 -26.53 -16.67
CA ASP A 39 32.42 -27.01 -15.48
C ASP A 39 32.14 -26.15 -14.23
N TYR A 40 31.90 -24.84 -14.41
CA TYR A 40 31.81 -23.90 -13.29
C TYR A 40 30.46 -23.21 -13.10
N VAL A 41 29.65 -23.08 -14.16
CA VAL A 41 28.36 -22.37 -14.08
C VAL A 41 27.18 -23.34 -14.07
N ILE A 42 27.12 -24.25 -15.04
CA ILE A 42 26.03 -25.23 -15.17
C ILE A 42 25.82 -26.06 -13.90
N PRO A 43 26.85 -26.58 -13.21
CA PRO A 43 26.66 -27.40 -12.02
C PRO A 43 25.97 -26.63 -10.89
N TYR A 44 26.24 -25.33 -10.77
CA TYR A 44 25.55 -24.46 -9.82
C TYR A 44 24.07 -24.29 -10.19
N LEU A 45 23.77 -24.04 -11.47
CA LEU A 45 22.40 -23.85 -11.94
C LEU A 45 21.57 -25.13 -11.76
N GLU A 46 22.13 -26.29 -12.11
CA GLU A 46 21.47 -27.59 -11.94
C GLU A 46 21.22 -27.92 -10.47
N LYS A 47 22.23 -27.71 -9.61
CA LYS A 47 22.10 -27.87 -8.16
C LYS A 47 20.97 -27.01 -7.57
N ASN A 48 20.77 -25.81 -8.10
CA ASN A 48 19.72 -24.87 -7.66
C ASN A 48 18.43 -24.95 -8.49
N LYS A 49 18.32 -25.91 -9.43
CA LYS A 49 17.16 -26.12 -10.32
C LYS A 49 16.77 -24.86 -11.11
N ILE A 50 17.76 -24.12 -11.59
CA ILE A 50 17.57 -22.93 -12.42
C ILE A 50 17.65 -23.36 -13.89
N ASN A 51 16.61 -23.07 -14.67
CA ASN A 51 16.59 -23.37 -16.10
C ASN A 51 17.62 -22.51 -16.84
N TYR A 52 18.32 -23.10 -17.81
CA TYR A 52 19.31 -22.41 -18.61
C TYR A 52 19.30 -22.87 -20.07
N GLU A 53 19.92 -22.08 -20.94
CA GLU A 53 20.21 -22.41 -22.33
C GLU A 53 21.68 -22.06 -22.61
N LEU A 54 22.42 -22.98 -23.24
CA LEU A 54 23.81 -22.79 -23.62
C LEU A 54 23.89 -22.65 -25.15
N LEU A 55 24.41 -21.51 -25.64
CA LEU A 55 24.47 -21.20 -27.07
C LEU A 55 25.82 -20.66 -27.51
N ASP A 56 26.18 -21.02 -28.74
CA ASP A 56 27.25 -20.37 -29.49
C ASP A 56 26.77 -19.00 -29.99
N VAL A 57 27.39 -17.93 -29.48
CA VAL A 57 27.04 -16.55 -29.82
C VAL A 57 27.30 -16.25 -31.30
N GLU A 58 28.23 -16.95 -31.95
CA GLU A 58 28.59 -16.71 -33.36
C GLU A 58 27.55 -17.30 -34.33
N ARG A 59 26.67 -18.18 -33.84
CA ARG A 59 25.65 -18.86 -34.65
C ARG A 59 24.22 -18.47 -34.29
N MET A 60 24.04 -17.62 -33.29
CA MET A 60 22.71 -17.23 -32.81
C MET A 60 22.22 -15.91 -33.42
N ASN A 61 20.90 -15.76 -33.47
CA ASN A 61 20.28 -14.46 -33.74
C ASN A 61 20.24 -13.62 -32.45
N PHE A 62 20.87 -12.42 -32.45
CA PHE A 62 20.92 -11.56 -31.26
C PHE A 62 19.56 -11.04 -30.79
N TYR A 63 18.50 -11.05 -31.62
CA TYR A 63 17.13 -10.74 -31.15
C TYR A 63 16.62 -11.74 -30.09
N ARG A 64 17.28 -12.90 -29.93
CA ARG A 64 17.00 -13.83 -28.83
C ARG A 64 17.45 -13.29 -27.47
N ILE A 65 18.32 -12.28 -27.43
CA ILE A 65 18.71 -11.61 -26.18
C ILE A 65 17.55 -10.70 -25.77
N ASN A 66 16.66 -11.22 -24.92
CA ASN A 66 15.50 -10.48 -24.44
C ASN A 66 15.15 -10.87 -23.00
N SER A 67 14.55 -9.92 -22.27
CA SER A 67 14.19 -10.10 -20.86
C SER A 67 12.86 -10.83 -20.65
N ASN A 68 12.15 -11.20 -21.72
CA ASN A 68 10.94 -12.02 -21.64
C ASN A 68 11.31 -13.50 -21.45
N ASP A 69 12.33 -13.96 -22.16
CA ASP A 69 12.79 -15.36 -22.13
C ASP A 69 13.88 -15.60 -21.09
N PHE A 70 14.70 -14.58 -20.80
CA PHE A 70 15.88 -14.71 -19.96
C PHE A 70 15.89 -13.72 -18.80
N SER A 71 16.32 -14.19 -17.63
CA SER A 71 16.49 -13.33 -16.43
C SER A 71 17.93 -12.90 -16.24
N THR A 72 18.88 -13.71 -16.72
CA THR A 72 20.32 -13.48 -16.57
C THR A 72 21.06 -13.99 -17.80
N ILE A 73 22.07 -13.25 -18.23
CA ILE A 73 23.02 -13.63 -19.27
C ILE A 73 24.40 -13.76 -18.62
N ILE A 74 25.05 -14.89 -18.85
CA ILE A 74 26.45 -15.11 -18.46
C ILE A 74 27.26 -15.42 -19.71
N THR A 75 28.29 -14.63 -19.96
CA THR A 75 29.20 -14.85 -21.08
C THR A 75 30.57 -15.28 -20.60
N TRP A 76 31.23 -16.12 -21.39
CA TRP A 76 32.63 -16.47 -21.18
C TRP A 76 33.36 -16.52 -22.51
N TYR A 77 34.17 -15.49 -22.78
CA TYR A 77 34.88 -15.32 -24.05
C TYR A 77 36.37 -15.14 -23.81
N TYR A 78 37.19 -15.74 -24.66
CA TYR A 78 38.63 -15.55 -24.65
C TYR A 78 39.03 -14.26 -25.41
N SER A 79 38.50 -14.07 -26.62
CA SER A 79 38.80 -12.92 -27.49
C SER A 79 37.72 -11.84 -27.42
N ASN A 80 38.09 -10.63 -27.85
CA ASN A 80 37.17 -9.50 -28.02
C ASN A 80 36.58 -9.41 -29.44
N ALA A 81 36.89 -10.33 -30.36
CA ALA A 81 36.43 -10.29 -31.74
C ALA A 81 35.07 -11.00 -31.89
N LEU A 82 34.03 -10.28 -32.29
CA LEU A 82 32.72 -10.86 -32.63
C LEU A 82 32.14 -10.12 -33.83
N GLU A 83 31.63 -10.87 -34.80
CA GLU A 83 30.95 -10.30 -35.95
C GLU A 83 29.65 -9.59 -35.49
N ASN A 84 29.33 -8.44 -36.09
CA ASN A 84 28.18 -7.62 -35.72
C ASN A 84 28.16 -7.20 -34.23
N SER A 85 29.34 -6.95 -33.64
CA SER A 85 29.55 -6.57 -32.23
C SER A 85 28.66 -5.41 -31.74
N VAL A 86 28.41 -4.40 -32.58
CA VAL A 86 27.54 -3.26 -32.24
C VAL A 86 26.09 -3.71 -32.00
N PHE A 87 25.58 -4.60 -32.85
CA PHE A 87 24.21 -5.09 -32.70
C PHE A 87 24.07 -5.95 -31.44
N TYR A 88 25.05 -6.80 -31.16
CA TYR A 88 25.15 -7.57 -29.91
C TYR A 88 25.11 -6.68 -28.66
N LEU A 89 25.96 -5.64 -28.62
CA LEU A 89 26.01 -4.70 -27.49
C LEU A 89 24.68 -3.96 -27.28
N ARG A 90 24.00 -3.57 -28.37
CA ARG A 90 22.68 -2.93 -28.28
C ARG A 90 21.62 -3.87 -27.72
N GLN A 91 21.61 -5.14 -28.12
CA GLN A 91 20.68 -6.12 -27.56
C GLN A 91 20.96 -6.37 -26.07
N LEU A 92 22.23 -6.50 -25.66
CA LEU A 92 22.60 -6.56 -24.24
C LEU A 92 22.14 -5.32 -23.46
N SER A 93 22.34 -4.14 -24.03
CA SER A 93 21.90 -2.88 -23.43
C SER A 93 20.39 -2.85 -23.19
N ILE A 94 19.58 -3.24 -24.19
CA ILE A 94 18.12 -3.32 -24.09
C ILE A 94 17.71 -4.38 -23.04
N PHE A 95 18.39 -5.53 -23.04
CA PHE A 95 18.14 -6.59 -22.06
C PHE A 95 18.34 -6.10 -20.61
N ILE A 96 19.44 -5.40 -20.34
CA ILE A 96 19.75 -4.88 -19.00
C ILE A 96 18.77 -3.76 -18.61
N GLU A 97 18.44 -2.88 -19.56
CA GLU A 97 17.46 -1.80 -19.37
C GLU A 97 16.08 -2.34 -18.98
N ASN A 98 15.70 -3.49 -19.53
CA ASN A 98 14.46 -4.19 -19.20
C ASN A 98 14.59 -5.15 -18.00
N GLY A 99 15.57 -4.93 -17.11
CA GLY A 99 15.71 -5.63 -15.82
C GLY A 99 16.52 -6.93 -15.86
N GLY A 100 17.14 -7.27 -17.00
CA GLY A 100 18.01 -8.43 -17.13
C GLY A 100 19.35 -8.26 -16.41
N ASN A 101 19.91 -9.34 -15.86
CA ASN A 101 21.24 -9.33 -15.26
C ASN A 101 22.32 -9.77 -16.25
N PHE A 102 23.42 -9.05 -16.37
CA PHE A 102 24.50 -9.43 -17.27
C PHE A 102 25.85 -9.56 -16.56
N PHE A 103 26.45 -10.75 -16.59
CA PHE A 103 27.78 -10.99 -16.06
C PHE A 103 28.71 -11.57 -17.13
N PHE A 104 29.89 -10.99 -17.31
CA PHE A 104 30.87 -11.49 -18.28
C PHE A 104 32.17 -11.93 -17.61
N PHE A 105 32.71 -13.06 -18.07
CA PHE A 105 34.04 -13.53 -17.72
C PHE A 105 35.02 -13.20 -18.85
N ASN A 106 36.19 -12.75 -18.42
CA ASN A 106 37.38 -12.39 -19.19
C ASN A 106 37.19 -11.19 -20.13
N ASN A 107 36.26 -11.25 -21.09
CA ASN A 107 35.95 -10.16 -22.00
C ASN A 107 34.44 -10.12 -22.31
N ILE A 108 33.91 -8.94 -22.61
CA ILE A 108 32.52 -8.77 -23.08
C ILE A 108 32.29 -9.40 -24.46
N GLY A 109 33.37 -9.69 -25.20
CA GLY A 109 33.36 -10.41 -26.47
C GLY A 109 33.25 -9.52 -27.70
N ALA A 110 33.21 -8.20 -27.53
CA ALA A 110 32.94 -7.23 -28.58
C ALA A 110 34.04 -6.17 -28.70
N ASN A 111 34.49 -5.92 -29.93
CA ASN A 111 35.34 -4.79 -30.29
C ASN A 111 34.46 -3.74 -30.99
N ALA A 112 34.29 -2.59 -30.35
CA ALA A 112 33.45 -1.49 -30.80
C ALA A 112 33.97 -0.15 -30.25
N ASP A 113 33.40 0.96 -30.71
CA ASP A 113 33.73 2.28 -30.17
C ASP A 113 33.23 2.45 -28.73
N ALA A 114 33.81 3.45 -28.06
CA ALA A 114 33.63 3.70 -26.64
C ALA A 114 32.18 3.85 -26.23
N ARG A 115 31.38 4.46 -27.11
CA ARG A 115 30.00 4.79 -26.81
C ARG A 115 29.15 3.54 -26.79
N GLU A 116 29.36 2.62 -27.73
CA GLU A 116 28.62 1.35 -27.79
C GLU A 116 28.96 0.44 -26.60
N LEU A 117 30.25 0.33 -26.22
CA LEU A 117 30.65 -0.40 -25.01
C LEU A 117 30.06 0.23 -23.74
N ASN A 118 30.15 1.55 -23.62
CA ASN A 118 29.63 2.26 -22.46
C ASN A 118 28.10 2.26 -22.36
N ASN A 119 27.39 2.02 -23.46
CA ASN A 119 25.93 1.81 -23.42
C ASN A 119 25.56 0.59 -22.55
N VAL A 120 26.40 -0.44 -22.55
CA VAL A 120 26.25 -1.63 -21.68
C VAL A 120 26.87 -1.39 -20.31
N PHE A 121 28.13 -0.95 -20.25
CA PHE A 121 28.87 -0.80 -18.99
C PHE A 121 28.18 0.16 -18.02
N ASN A 122 27.67 1.30 -18.51
CA ASN A 122 27.00 2.27 -17.64
C ASN A 122 25.74 1.67 -16.97
N LYS A 123 25.03 0.76 -17.65
CA LYS A 123 23.83 0.11 -17.10
C LYS A 123 24.13 -0.93 -16.01
N ILE A 124 25.38 -1.39 -15.91
CA ILE A 124 25.90 -2.21 -14.80
C ILE A 124 26.79 -1.40 -13.83
N GLY A 125 26.74 -0.06 -13.93
CA GLY A 125 27.31 0.87 -12.94
C GLY A 125 28.82 1.14 -13.07
N VAL A 126 29.41 0.87 -14.23
CA VAL A 126 30.83 1.16 -14.52
C VAL A 126 30.99 1.91 -15.84
N HIS A 127 32.04 2.70 -15.98
CA HIS A 127 32.35 3.44 -17.20
C HIS A 127 33.74 3.05 -17.72
N TYR A 128 33.80 2.52 -18.94
CA TYR A 128 35.03 2.13 -19.61
C TYR A 128 35.75 3.34 -20.21
N LYS A 129 37.03 3.52 -19.84
CA LYS A 129 37.87 4.66 -20.21
C LYS A 129 38.99 4.33 -21.21
N TYR A 130 39.06 3.08 -21.71
CA TYR A 130 40.18 2.58 -22.53
C TYR A 130 41.53 2.65 -21.78
N GLY A 131 42.60 2.27 -22.46
CA GLY A 131 43.96 2.30 -21.87
C GLY A 131 44.46 0.93 -21.46
N TYR A 132 44.35 -0.05 -22.37
CA TYR A 132 44.97 -1.35 -22.22
C TYR A 132 46.47 -1.21 -21.89
N LYS A 133 46.93 -1.92 -20.88
CA LYS A 133 48.34 -2.03 -20.54
C LYS A 133 48.64 -3.29 -19.74
N GLN A 134 49.90 -3.68 -19.72
CA GLN A 134 50.40 -4.73 -18.85
C GLN A 134 51.01 -4.12 -17.59
N LEU A 135 50.59 -4.57 -16.42
CA LEU A 135 51.16 -4.16 -15.13
C LEU A 135 52.17 -5.19 -14.64
N SER A 136 53.37 -4.72 -14.34
CA SER A 136 54.35 -5.38 -13.47
C SER A 136 54.44 -4.61 -12.15
N ASN A 137 54.64 -5.30 -11.03
CA ASN A 137 54.78 -4.71 -9.68
C ASN A 137 53.56 -3.86 -9.24
N TYR A 138 52.42 -4.52 -9.02
CA TYR A 138 51.19 -3.91 -8.52
C TYR A 138 50.77 -4.53 -7.18
N ASN A 139 50.00 -3.78 -6.39
CA ASN A 139 49.36 -4.28 -5.18
C ASN A 139 47.94 -4.76 -5.49
N ILE A 140 47.41 -5.69 -4.69
CA ILE A 140 46.07 -6.24 -4.87
C ILE A 140 45.19 -5.87 -3.67
N GLU A 141 44.03 -5.29 -3.96
CA GLU A 141 42.95 -5.11 -2.99
C GLU A 141 41.78 -6.00 -3.42
N TYR A 142 41.36 -6.93 -2.57
CA TYR A 142 40.31 -7.89 -2.89
C TYR A 142 39.47 -8.28 -1.68
N ASP A 143 38.22 -8.67 -1.94
CA ASP A 143 37.33 -9.25 -0.93
C ASP A 143 37.63 -10.75 -0.79
N LYS A 144 38.28 -11.12 0.31
CA LYS A 144 38.65 -12.51 0.63
C LYS A 144 37.47 -13.47 0.57
N ASN A 145 36.24 -12.99 0.82
CA ASN A 145 35.06 -13.84 0.78
C ASN A 145 34.80 -14.43 -0.61
N PHE A 146 35.29 -13.81 -1.69
CA PHE A 146 35.05 -14.26 -3.07
C PHE A 146 36.19 -15.08 -3.66
N PHE A 147 37.23 -15.41 -2.88
CA PHE A 147 38.39 -16.13 -3.40
C PHE A 147 38.66 -17.40 -2.59
N THR A 148 38.94 -18.51 -3.28
CA THR A 148 39.38 -19.76 -2.66
C THR A 148 40.85 -19.70 -2.27
N THR A 149 41.63 -18.90 -3.00
CA THR A 149 43.07 -18.72 -2.80
C THR A 149 43.45 -17.26 -3.08
N SER A 150 44.47 -16.75 -2.39
CA SER A 150 44.91 -15.37 -2.58
C SER A 150 45.42 -15.12 -4.01
N PRO A 151 45.00 -14.03 -4.67
CA PRO A 151 45.56 -13.65 -5.97
C PRO A 151 47.06 -13.31 -5.86
N SER A 152 47.86 -13.75 -6.83
CA SER A 152 49.31 -13.48 -6.88
C SER A 152 49.65 -12.23 -7.70
N THR A 153 50.72 -11.55 -7.29
CA THR A 153 51.35 -10.39 -7.96
C THR A 153 52.54 -10.78 -8.84
N ASP A 154 52.91 -12.06 -8.88
CA ASP A 154 54.17 -12.53 -9.48
C ASP A 154 54.13 -12.65 -11.01
N ILE A 155 53.01 -12.26 -11.62
CA ILE A 155 52.75 -12.36 -13.05
C ILE A 155 52.28 -11.02 -13.59
N SER A 156 52.80 -10.66 -14.77
CA SER A 156 52.38 -9.46 -15.47
C SER A 156 50.92 -9.59 -15.90
N ARG A 157 50.06 -8.67 -15.45
CA ARG A 157 48.61 -8.74 -15.71
C ARG A 157 48.16 -7.63 -16.66
N PRO A 158 47.39 -7.96 -17.71
CA PRO A 158 46.68 -6.95 -18.49
C PRO A 158 45.62 -6.24 -17.63
N VAL A 159 45.48 -4.94 -17.83
CA VAL A 159 44.42 -4.12 -17.22
C VAL A 159 43.87 -3.13 -18.23
N GLU A 160 42.66 -2.67 -17.95
CA GLU A 160 42.00 -1.58 -18.64
C GLU A 160 41.38 -0.63 -17.61
N GLU A 161 41.09 0.61 -18.01
CA GLU A 161 40.56 1.62 -17.09
C GLU A 161 39.04 1.60 -17.05
N TYR A 162 38.53 1.44 -15.83
CA TYR A 162 37.10 1.53 -15.52
C TYR A 162 36.91 2.49 -14.36
N GLU A 163 35.92 3.38 -14.48
CA GLU A 163 35.41 4.20 -13.39
C GLU A 163 34.13 3.58 -12.84
N VAL A 164 34.16 3.18 -11.58
CA VAL A 164 32.97 2.72 -10.86
C VAL A 164 32.26 3.94 -10.29
N PHE A 165 31.19 4.38 -10.94
CA PHE A 165 30.43 5.57 -10.51
C PHE A 165 29.20 5.25 -9.67
N SER A 166 28.69 4.01 -9.75
CA SER A 166 27.53 3.58 -8.95
C SER A 166 27.95 3.21 -7.52
N LYS A 167 27.26 3.76 -6.53
CA LYS A 167 27.44 3.40 -5.11
C LYS A 167 26.97 1.97 -4.77
N GLU A 168 26.17 1.38 -5.65
CA GLU A 168 25.65 0.02 -5.51
C GLU A 168 26.59 -1.03 -6.14
N THR A 169 27.63 -0.59 -6.85
CA THR A 169 28.60 -1.49 -7.46
C THR A 169 29.74 -1.79 -6.49
N LYS A 170 29.85 -3.05 -6.08
CA LYS A 170 30.90 -3.57 -5.21
C LYS A 170 32.12 -3.98 -6.04
N ILE A 171 33.28 -3.42 -5.73
CA ILE A 171 34.56 -3.88 -6.28
C ILE A 171 35.03 -5.09 -5.48
N ILE A 172 35.17 -6.24 -6.15
CA ILE A 172 35.58 -7.51 -5.56
C ILE A 172 37.09 -7.70 -5.65
N LEU A 173 37.69 -7.25 -6.76
CA LEU A 173 39.14 -7.29 -6.99
C LEU A 173 39.58 -6.03 -7.71
N SER A 174 40.72 -5.50 -7.29
CA SER A 174 41.37 -4.39 -7.96
C SER A 174 42.88 -4.47 -7.85
N PHE A 175 43.56 -4.03 -8.90
CA PHE A 175 45.00 -3.85 -8.91
C PHE A 175 45.34 -2.38 -8.70
N LYS A 176 46.40 -2.11 -7.94
CA LYS A 176 46.81 -0.76 -7.58
C LYS A 176 48.29 -0.54 -7.92
N VAL A 177 48.56 0.52 -8.66
CA VAL A 177 49.92 0.98 -8.97
C VAL A 177 49.98 2.45 -8.64
N ASN A 178 50.85 2.82 -7.70
CA ASN A 178 50.88 4.16 -7.09
C ASN A 178 49.47 4.53 -6.57
N ASP A 179 48.94 5.70 -6.94
CA ASP A 179 47.61 6.16 -6.56
C ASP A 179 46.48 5.70 -7.50
N LYS A 180 46.81 4.93 -8.55
CA LYS A 180 45.83 4.51 -9.55
C LYS A 180 45.30 3.11 -9.29
N LYS A 181 43.97 2.99 -9.28
CA LYS A 181 43.22 1.74 -9.02
C LYS A 181 42.56 1.24 -10.30
N TYR A 182 42.70 -0.05 -10.56
CA TYR A 182 42.17 -0.78 -11.70
C TYR A 182 41.17 -1.82 -11.21
N PRO A 183 39.85 -1.56 -11.31
CA PRO A 183 38.83 -2.55 -10.97
C PRO A 183 38.91 -3.73 -11.95
N MET A 184 39.10 -4.93 -11.43
CA MET A 184 39.25 -6.16 -12.23
C MET A 184 38.03 -7.07 -12.10
N ILE A 185 37.40 -7.11 -10.93
CA ILE A 185 36.15 -7.83 -10.71
C ILE A 185 35.21 -6.92 -9.94
N PHE A 186 33.98 -6.77 -10.44
CA PHE A 186 32.95 -5.96 -9.81
C PHE A 186 31.56 -6.59 -9.97
N LEU A 187 30.69 -6.31 -9.02
CA LEU A 187 29.31 -6.76 -8.97
C LEU A 187 28.39 -5.58 -8.70
N SER A 188 27.28 -5.50 -9.42
CA SER A 188 26.24 -4.49 -9.27
C SER A 188 24.87 -5.15 -9.12
N ASN A 189 23.83 -4.34 -8.93
CA ASN A 189 22.46 -4.83 -8.93
C ASN A 189 22.02 -5.43 -10.27
N ASN A 190 22.67 -5.10 -11.39
CA ASN A 190 22.29 -5.54 -12.74
C ASN A 190 23.31 -6.49 -13.37
N GLY A 191 24.25 -7.02 -12.58
CA GLY A 191 25.26 -7.96 -13.07
C GLY A 191 26.68 -7.57 -12.67
N GLY A 192 27.64 -7.64 -13.60
CA GLY A 192 29.04 -7.32 -13.31
C GLY A 192 30.01 -7.88 -14.33
N GLY A 193 31.27 -8.00 -13.95
CA GLY A 193 32.29 -8.61 -14.80
C GLY A 193 33.53 -9.02 -14.04
N ALA A 194 34.24 -10.01 -14.58
CA ALA A 194 35.57 -10.42 -14.14
C ALA A 194 36.53 -10.37 -15.34
N ILE A 195 37.53 -9.50 -15.29
CA ILE A 195 38.25 -9.02 -16.48
C ILE A 195 39.61 -9.73 -16.61
N PHE A 196 40.02 -10.04 -17.85
CA PHE A 196 41.35 -10.55 -18.20
C PHE A 196 41.92 -11.64 -17.28
N ASN A 197 41.19 -12.75 -17.15
CA ASN A 197 41.67 -13.89 -16.36
C ASN A 197 42.09 -13.49 -14.91
N SER A 198 41.54 -12.41 -14.35
CA SER A 198 41.85 -11.96 -12.99
C SER A 198 41.37 -12.93 -11.90
N PHE A 199 40.70 -14.01 -12.32
CA PHE A 199 40.10 -15.05 -11.51
C PHE A 199 40.83 -16.40 -11.60
N ILE A 200 41.99 -16.46 -12.29
CA ILE A 200 42.88 -17.64 -12.32
C ILE A 200 44.26 -17.33 -11.72
N ASP A 201 44.98 -18.34 -11.23
CA ASP A 201 46.39 -18.25 -10.80
C ASP A 201 47.38 -18.39 -11.98
N LYS A 202 48.68 -18.54 -11.67
CA LYS A 202 49.75 -18.67 -12.67
C LYS A 202 49.79 -20.05 -13.34
N GLU A 203 49.27 -21.08 -12.67
CA GLU A 203 49.09 -22.43 -13.20
C GLU A 203 47.80 -22.57 -14.03
N GLY A 204 46.92 -21.56 -14.00
CA GLY A 204 45.65 -21.54 -14.72
C GLY A 204 44.47 -22.07 -13.92
N ASN A 205 44.64 -22.36 -12.63
CA ASN A 205 43.56 -22.81 -11.77
C ASN A 205 42.64 -21.62 -11.40
N ILE A 206 41.34 -21.86 -11.32
CA ILE A 206 40.38 -20.84 -10.88
C ILE A 206 40.54 -20.58 -9.38
N ILE A 207 40.83 -19.32 -9.04
CA ILE A 207 40.95 -18.83 -7.66
C ILE A 207 39.73 -18.04 -7.20
N LEU A 208 38.87 -17.60 -8.12
CA LEU A 208 37.61 -16.95 -7.79
C LEU A 208 36.56 -18.01 -7.41
N ASP A 209 35.87 -17.78 -6.30
CA ASP A 209 34.71 -18.57 -5.91
C ASP A 209 33.50 -18.18 -6.79
N ILE A 210 33.44 -18.80 -7.97
CA ILE A 210 32.38 -18.58 -8.96
C ILE A 210 31.01 -18.90 -8.36
N GLN A 211 30.91 -19.88 -7.45
CA GLN A 211 29.63 -20.21 -6.81
C GLN A 211 29.09 -19.03 -5.99
N LYS A 212 29.95 -18.25 -5.34
CA LYS A 212 29.53 -17.02 -4.63
C LYS A 212 29.09 -15.90 -5.57
N ILE A 213 29.75 -15.76 -6.72
CA ILE A 213 29.30 -14.83 -7.76
C ILE A 213 27.90 -15.20 -8.25
N LEU A 214 27.68 -16.47 -8.59
CA LEU A 214 26.38 -16.95 -9.05
C LEU A 214 25.32 -16.86 -7.95
N HIS A 215 25.70 -17.12 -6.69
CA HIS A 215 24.82 -16.93 -5.54
C HIS A 215 24.38 -15.48 -5.40
N TYR A 216 25.29 -14.52 -5.55
CA TYR A 216 24.98 -13.10 -5.52
C TYR A 216 24.02 -12.69 -6.64
N LEU A 217 24.27 -13.15 -7.87
CA LEU A 217 23.42 -12.83 -9.03
C LEU A 217 22.01 -13.41 -8.90
N THR A 218 21.89 -14.57 -8.26
CA THR A 218 20.63 -15.32 -8.25
C THR A 218 19.80 -15.11 -6.97
N ASN A 219 20.40 -14.90 -5.78
CA ASN A 219 19.71 -14.76 -4.49
C ASN A 219 19.63 -13.30 -4.01
N LYS A 220 18.98 -12.45 -4.79
CA LYS A 220 18.68 -11.07 -4.40
C LYS A 220 17.59 -11.03 -3.33
N LYS A 221 17.72 -10.23 -2.27
CA LYS A 221 16.59 -9.97 -1.35
C LYS A 221 15.36 -9.47 -2.11
N VAL A 222 14.19 -9.95 -1.72
CA VAL A 222 12.89 -9.54 -2.27
C VAL A 222 12.33 -8.33 -1.51
N GLY A 223 11.26 -7.73 -2.03
CA GLY A 223 10.60 -6.57 -1.43
C GLY A 223 11.34 -5.25 -1.59
N ARG A 224 12.23 -5.12 -2.58
CA ARG A 224 13.06 -3.91 -2.79
C ARG A 224 12.24 -2.65 -3.01
N GLU A 225 11.02 -2.76 -3.54
CA GLU A 225 10.12 -1.64 -3.83
C GLU A 225 8.94 -1.54 -2.86
N ASN A 226 8.93 -2.34 -1.78
CA ASN A 226 7.81 -2.50 -0.85
C ASN A 226 6.45 -2.75 -1.55
N LYS A 227 6.46 -3.49 -2.66
CA LYS A 227 5.25 -3.77 -3.46
C LYS A 227 4.51 -5.01 -3.00
N ILE A 228 3.23 -5.09 -3.32
CA ILE A 228 2.39 -6.29 -3.14
C ILE A 228 1.95 -6.82 -4.51
N LEU A 229 2.13 -8.11 -4.77
CA LEU A 229 1.52 -8.79 -5.91
C LEU A 229 0.21 -9.44 -5.46
N VAL A 230 -0.92 -8.94 -5.97
CA VAL A 230 -2.25 -9.52 -5.74
C VAL A 230 -2.54 -10.51 -6.86
N VAL A 231 -2.63 -11.80 -6.54
CA VAL A 231 -2.89 -12.88 -7.50
C VAL A 231 -4.37 -13.27 -7.44
N CYS A 232 -5.06 -13.09 -8.56
CA CYS A 232 -6.48 -13.37 -8.76
C CYS A 232 -6.67 -14.45 -9.84
N ASP A 233 -7.90 -14.91 -10.05
CA ASP A 233 -8.28 -15.75 -11.18
C ASP A 233 -9.37 -15.07 -12.04
N LYS A 234 -9.33 -15.27 -13.35
CA LYS A 234 -10.32 -14.70 -14.29
C LYS A 234 -11.71 -15.32 -14.11
N TYR A 235 -11.76 -16.51 -13.53
CA TYR A 235 -12.97 -17.29 -13.31
C TYR A 235 -13.43 -17.25 -11.85
N ASP A 236 -12.85 -16.36 -11.03
CA ASP A 236 -13.27 -16.15 -9.64
C ASP A 236 -14.75 -15.78 -9.56
N LYS A 237 -15.43 -16.38 -8.59
CA LYS A 237 -16.83 -16.06 -8.27
C LYS A 237 -16.95 -14.66 -7.67
N GLU A 238 -18.16 -14.10 -7.74
CA GLU A 238 -18.50 -12.79 -7.17
C GLU A 238 -18.00 -12.60 -5.73
N PHE A 239 -18.08 -13.65 -4.91
CA PHE A 239 -17.51 -13.67 -3.57
C PHE A 239 -16.04 -13.21 -3.52
N TYR A 240 -15.16 -13.78 -4.35
CA TYR A 240 -13.74 -13.38 -4.39
C TYR A 240 -13.53 -12.03 -5.07
N LEU A 241 -14.32 -11.69 -6.09
CA LEU A 241 -14.26 -10.38 -6.73
C LEU A 241 -14.54 -9.24 -5.72
N GLU A 242 -15.51 -9.44 -4.83
CA GLU A 242 -15.79 -8.51 -3.72
C GLU A 242 -14.57 -8.39 -2.79
N LYS A 243 -13.97 -9.51 -2.36
CA LYS A 243 -12.79 -9.48 -1.46
C LYS A 243 -11.57 -8.83 -2.11
N GLN A 244 -11.37 -9.07 -3.39
CA GLN A 244 -10.33 -8.42 -4.18
C GLN A 244 -10.55 -6.91 -4.26
N PHE A 245 -11.79 -6.44 -4.45
CA PHE A 245 -12.12 -5.02 -4.42
C PHE A 245 -11.80 -4.40 -3.05
N GLN A 246 -12.22 -5.05 -1.95
CA GLN A 246 -11.95 -4.58 -0.59
C GLN A 246 -10.45 -4.52 -0.28
N LEU A 247 -9.68 -5.54 -0.70
CA LEU A 247 -8.22 -5.58 -0.55
C LEU A 247 -7.52 -4.49 -1.38
N LYS A 248 -7.96 -4.24 -2.61
CA LYS A 248 -7.38 -3.17 -3.43
C LYS A 248 -7.65 -1.80 -2.81
N LYS A 249 -8.87 -1.56 -2.35
CA LYS A 249 -9.23 -0.30 -1.67
C LYS A 249 -8.46 -0.05 -0.38
N LEU A 250 -8.25 -1.06 0.45
CA LEU A 250 -7.42 -0.89 1.66
C LEU A 250 -5.96 -0.57 1.29
N LEU A 251 -5.39 -1.18 0.26
CA LEU A 251 -4.00 -0.89 -0.17
C LEU A 251 -3.87 0.51 -0.81
N GLU A 252 -4.86 0.92 -1.61
CA GLU A 252 -4.94 2.28 -2.19
C GLU A 252 -4.94 3.36 -1.10
N TYR A 253 -5.80 3.19 -0.08
CA TYR A 253 -5.91 4.14 1.02
C TYR A 253 -4.68 4.15 1.92
N ALA A 254 -4.07 2.99 2.14
CA ALA A 254 -2.82 2.85 2.89
C ALA A 254 -1.57 3.37 2.15
N LYS A 255 -1.69 3.79 0.88
CA LYS A 255 -0.55 4.16 0.02
C LYS A 255 0.50 3.07 -0.08
N ILE A 256 0.05 1.82 -0.18
CA ILE A 256 0.91 0.66 -0.45
C ILE A 256 0.86 0.37 -1.94
N ASN A 257 2.03 0.29 -2.56
CA ASN A 257 2.12 -0.01 -4.00
C ASN A 257 1.75 -1.48 -4.23
N PHE A 258 0.86 -1.73 -5.17
CA PHE A 258 0.48 -3.09 -5.55
C PHE A 258 0.28 -3.23 -7.06
N GLU A 259 0.44 -4.47 -7.52
CA GLU A 259 0.13 -4.89 -8.87
C GLU A 259 -0.86 -6.06 -8.78
N THR A 260 -1.69 -6.25 -9.80
CA THR A 260 -2.60 -7.40 -9.89
C THR A 260 -2.24 -8.23 -11.09
N ASP A 261 -2.18 -9.55 -10.92
CA ASP A 261 -2.05 -10.48 -12.02
C ASP A 261 -2.89 -11.74 -11.81
N TYR A 262 -3.04 -12.53 -12.87
CA TYR A 262 -3.82 -13.76 -12.87
C TYR A 262 -2.97 -14.99 -12.60
N VAL A 263 -3.60 -16.05 -12.08
CA VAL A 263 -2.96 -17.34 -11.78
C VAL A 263 -2.08 -17.85 -12.92
N GLU A 264 -2.54 -17.77 -14.18
CA GLU A 264 -1.78 -18.33 -15.31
C GLU A 264 -0.46 -17.58 -15.53
N ARG A 265 -0.50 -16.25 -15.46
CA ARG A 265 0.69 -15.41 -15.64
C ARG A 265 1.58 -15.44 -14.40
N PHE A 266 1.01 -15.54 -13.20
CA PHE A 266 1.76 -15.65 -11.95
C PHE A 266 2.78 -16.79 -11.97
N PHE A 267 2.42 -17.96 -12.51
CA PHE A 267 3.33 -19.10 -12.57
C PHE A 267 4.43 -18.96 -13.64
N GLU A 268 4.35 -17.97 -14.54
CA GLU A 268 5.40 -17.62 -15.50
C GLU A 268 6.50 -16.74 -14.87
N TYR A 269 6.22 -16.10 -13.72
CA TYR A 269 7.20 -15.26 -13.03
C TYR A 269 8.45 -16.06 -12.64
N SER A 270 9.61 -15.52 -13.02
CA SER A 270 10.87 -15.97 -12.46
C SER A 270 11.06 -15.38 -11.06
N TYR A 271 12.01 -15.93 -10.31
CA TYR A 271 12.37 -15.38 -9.02
C TYR A 271 12.77 -13.89 -9.09
N ILE A 272 13.45 -13.48 -10.17
CA ILE A 272 13.91 -12.09 -10.34
C ILE A 272 12.72 -11.16 -10.53
N ASP A 273 11.71 -11.58 -11.29
CA ASP A 273 10.47 -10.81 -11.48
C ASP A 273 9.72 -10.61 -10.15
N LEU A 274 9.91 -11.51 -9.18
CA LEU A 274 9.31 -11.40 -7.85
C LEU A 274 10.10 -10.50 -6.86
N THR A 275 11.33 -10.11 -7.19
CA THR A 275 12.18 -9.32 -6.26
C THR A 275 11.67 -7.92 -5.89
N PRO A 276 10.86 -7.21 -6.71
CA PRO A 276 10.24 -5.96 -6.28
C PRO A 276 9.20 -6.15 -5.16
N PHE A 277 8.53 -7.31 -5.14
CA PHE A 277 7.41 -7.57 -4.23
C PHE A 277 7.86 -8.05 -2.87
N ARG A 278 7.26 -7.50 -1.83
CA ARG A 278 7.43 -7.90 -0.43
C ARG A 278 6.38 -8.94 -0.02
N TYR A 279 5.20 -8.86 -0.63
CA TYR A 279 4.11 -9.80 -0.43
C TYR A 279 3.62 -10.36 -1.76
N ILE A 280 3.25 -11.63 -1.74
CA ILE A 280 2.36 -12.26 -2.74
C ILE A 280 1.08 -12.60 -1.99
N ILE A 281 -0.03 -11.99 -2.37
CA ILE A 281 -1.35 -12.26 -1.79
C ILE A 281 -2.15 -13.09 -2.79
N TRP A 282 -2.39 -14.36 -2.45
CA TRP A 282 -3.21 -15.27 -3.23
C TRP A 282 -4.68 -15.13 -2.81
N ILE A 283 -5.49 -14.43 -3.61
CA ILE A 283 -6.88 -14.09 -3.29
C ILE A 283 -7.86 -14.62 -4.34
N THR A 284 -7.97 -15.95 -4.41
CA THR A 284 -8.78 -16.68 -5.39
C THR A 284 -9.17 -18.06 -4.86
N ASP A 285 -10.25 -18.67 -5.39
CA ASP A 285 -10.58 -20.08 -5.10
C ASP A 285 -9.69 -21.09 -5.86
N SER A 286 -8.85 -20.62 -6.77
CA SER A 286 -7.91 -21.46 -7.49
C SER A 286 -6.94 -22.16 -6.54
N LYS A 287 -6.63 -23.41 -6.86
CA LYS A 287 -5.71 -24.23 -6.06
C LYS A 287 -4.29 -23.69 -6.19
N PHE A 288 -3.69 -23.32 -5.05
CA PHE A 288 -2.29 -22.92 -5.03
C PHE A 288 -1.34 -24.11 -5.24
N ILE A 289 -0.29 -23.90 -6.02
CA ILE A 289 0.76 -24.89 -6.29
C ILE A 289 2.08 -24.33 -5.78
N HIS A 290 2.69 -24.99 -4.81
CA HIS A 290 3.98 -24.58 -4.28
C HIS A 290 5.08 -24.90 -5.29
N THR A 291 5.83 -23.87 -5.72
CA THR A 291 6.95 -24.01 -6.66
C THR A 291 8.27 -23.66 -5.99
N ASN A 292 9.40 -24.09 -6.58
CA ASN A 292 10.73 -23.71 -6.08
C ASN A 292 10.94 -22.19 -6.09
N THR A 293 10.34 -21.48 -7.04
CA THR A 293 10.40 -20.01 -7.13
C THR A 293 9.74 -19.36 -5.93
N ILE A 294 8.57 -19.85 -5.51
CA ILE A 294 7.89 -19.32 -4.32
C ILE A 294 8.63 -19.71 -3.03
N LYS A 295 9.15 -20.95 -2.95
CA LYS A 295 10.03 -21.33 -1.84
C LYS A 295 11.23 -20.39 -1.71
N ARG A 296 11.84 -20.03 -2.85
CA ARG A 296 12.96 -19.11 -2.90
C ARG A 296 12.56 -17.68 -2.52
N PHE A 297 11.41 -17.21 -2.97
CA PHE A 297 10.82 -15.92 -2.57
C PHE A 297 10.70 -15.81 -1.06
N ILE A 298 10.08 -16.81 -0.41
CA ILE A 298 9.91 -16.88 1.04
C ILE A 298 11.28 -16.92 1.74
N ASN A 299 12.19 -17.79 1.30
CA ASN A 299 13.54 -17.91 1.88
C ASN A 299 14.39 -16.63 1.78
N ASN A 300 14.02 -15.68 0.91
CA ASN A 300 14.72 -14.41 0.74
C ASN A 300 13.97 -13.20 1.34
N GLY A 301 12.99 -13.46 2.23
CA GLY A 301 12.33 -12.43 3.04
C GLY A 301 10.90 -12.08 2.60
N GLY A 302 10.38 -12.75 1.57
CA GLY A 302 9.03 -12.49 1.06
C GLY A 302 7.94 -13.11 1.95
N THR A 303 6.76 -12.51 1.91
CA THR A 303 5.56 -13.06 2.57
C THR A 303 4.59 -13.63 1.54
N LEU A 304 4.19 -14.91 1.69
CA LEU A 304 3.08 -15.49 0.94
C LEU A 304 1.83 -15.49 1.83
N LEU A 305 0.80 -14.76 1.43
CA LEU A 305 -0.44 -14.61 2.16
C LEU A 305 -1.59 -15.29 1.41
N PHE A 306 -2.25 -16.23 2.08
CA PHE A 306 -3.41 -16.93 1.55
C PHE A 306 -4.71 -16.25 1.98
N ILE A 307 -5.51 -15.92 0.99
CA ILE A 307 -6.89 -15.43 1.14
C ILE A 307 -7.75 -16.32 0.25
N THR A 308 -7.90 -17.57 0.67
CA THR A 308 -8.61 -18.61 -0.08
C THR A 308 -9.31 -19.55 0.88
N ASP A 309 -10.00 -20.55 0.33
CA ASP A 309 -10.53 -21.66 1.10
C ASP A 309 -9.39 -22.31 1.92
N PRO A 310 -9.56 -22.52 3.24
CA PRO A 310 -8.50 -23.10 4.08
C PRO A 310 -8.02 -24.48 3.57
N TYR A 311 -8.86 -25.26 2.87
CA TYR A 311 -8.48 -26.54 2.27
C TYR A 311 -7.45 -26.40 1.13
N ASN A 312 -7.32 -25.22 0.54
CA ASN A 312 -6.34 -24.90 -0.51
C ASN A 312 -4.99 -24.40 0.05
N THR A 313 -4.81 -24.45 1.37
CA THR A 313 -3.62 -23.91 2.05
C THR A 313 -2.70 -25.02 2.56
N PRO A 314 -1.45 -24.69 2.97
CA PRO A 314 -0.57 -25.64 3.64
C PRO A 314 -1.12 -26.22 4.96
N TRP A 315 -2.14 -25.59 5.56
CA TRP A 315 -2.76 -26.03 6.81
C TRP A 315 -3.97 -26.96 6.59
N ASN A 316 -4.23 -27.42 5.37
CA ASN A 316 -5.41 -28.23 5.08
C ASN A 316 -5.56 -29.52 5.90
N LYS A 317 -4.44 -30.10 6.35
CA LYS A 317 -4.42 -31.29 7.22
C LYS A 317 -4.80 -30.99 8.68
N ASN A 318 -4.80 -29.72 9.07
CA ASN A 318 -5.11 -29.26 10.41
C ASN A 318 -6.58 -28.86 10.56
N ILE A 319 -7.36 -28.98 9.49
CA ILE A 319 -8.77 -28.63 9.47
C ILE A 319 -9.57 -29.76 10.10
N VAL A 320 -10.41 -29.39 11.06
CA VAL A 320 -11.35 -30.29 11.74
C VAL A 320 -12.76 -29.89 11.33
N LEU A 321 -13.58 -30.85 10.90
CA LEU A 321 -14.98 -30.59 10.55
C LEU A 321 -15.79 -30.37 11.83
N GLU A 322 -16.23 -29.13 12.05
CA GLU A 322 -16.96 -28.72 13.25
C GLU A 322 -17.91 -27.56 12.90
N LYS A 323 -19.21 -27.73 13.17
CA LYS A 323 -20.18 -26.66 12.94
C LYS A 323 -20.14 -25.64 14.07
N ASN A 324 -19.94 -24.37 13.71
CA ASN A 324 -19.89 -23.27 14.65
C ASN A 324 -20.72 -22.10 14.14
N ASN A 325 -21.56 -21.54 15.01
CA ASN A 325 -22.20 -20.26 14.77
C ASN A 325 -21.28 -19.16 15.27
N ILE A 326 -20.86 -18.26 14.38
CA ILE A 326 -19.96 -17.16 14.70
C ILE A 326 -20.78 -15.90 14.91
N GLU A 327 -20.60 -15.28 16.07
CA GLU A 327 -21.30 -14.05 16.46
C GLU A 327 -20.39 -12.82 16.41
N LYS A 328 -19.08 -13.03 16.46
CA LYS A 328 -18.11 -11.93 16.55
C LYS A 328 -16.77 -12.28 15.93
N ILE A 329 -16.01 -11.25 15.58
CA ILE A 329 -14.58 -11.36 15.33
C ILE A 329 -13.84 -10.49 16.33
N LEU A 330 -12.81 -11.07 16.95
CA LEU A 330 -11.91 -10.40 17.89
C LEU A 330 -10.52 -10.30 17.26
N PHE A 331 -10.09 -9.08 16.97
CA PHE A 331 -8.72 -8.75 16.58
C PHE A 331 -7.90 -8.45 17.83
N ASN A 332 -6.69 -9.00 17.92
CA ASN A 332 -5.85 -8.82 19.11
C ASN A 332 -5.45 -7.35 19.33
N LYS A 333 -5.33 -6.94 20.59
CA LYS A 333 -4.96 -5.57 20.98
C LYS A 333 -3.60 -5.10 20.44
N GLU A 334 -2.67 -6.01 20.17
CA GLU A 334 -1.33 -5.69 19.65
C GLU A 334 -1.39 -5.18 18.19
N LEU A 335 -2.49 -5.42 17.47
CA LEU A 335 -2.62 -4.98 16.08
C LEU A 335 -2.68 -3.47 15.93
N PHE A 336 -3.36 -2.77 16.83
CA PHE A 336 -3.54 -1.33 16.76
C PHE A 336 -3.68 -0.72 18.15
N PHE A 337 -3.10 0.46 18.37
CA PHE A 337 -3.01 1.11 19.68
C PHE A 337 -4.35 1.63 20.24
N LEU A 338 -5.44 1.51 19.47
CA LEU A 338 -6.79 1.86 19.86
C LEU A 338 -7.70 0.64 19.76
N SER A 339 -8.46 0.37 20.82
CA SER A 339 -9.34 -0.81 20.96
C SER A 339 -10.73 -0.41 21.47
N ASN A 340 -11.76 -1.26 21.29
CA ASN A 340 -13.07 -1.08 21.94
C ASN A 340 -13.28 -2.01 23.15
N THR A 341 -12.40 -3.00 23.36
CA THR A 341 -12.36 -3.86 24.55
C THR A 341 -10.93 -3.91 25.11
N ASP A 342 -10.76 -4.56 26.27
CA ASP A 342 -9.45 -4.77 26.88
C ASP A 342 -8.62 -5.85 26.15
N GLU A 343 -9.30 -6.76 25.44
CA GLU A 343 -8.69 -7.84 24.67
C GLU A 343 -8.31 -7.41 23.24
N GLY A 344 -8.93 -6.35 22.72
CA GLY A 344 -8.62 -5.78 21.42
C GLY A 344 -9.84 -5.18 20.71
N CYS A 345 -9.95 -5.44 19.41
CA CYS A 345 -11.05 -4.91 18.61
C CYS A 345 -12.10 -5.98 18.31
N GLU A 346 -13.30 -5.80 18.87
CA GLU A 346 -14.43 -6.72 18.71
C GLU A 346 -15.48 -6.14 17.75
N PHE A 347 -15.79 -6.88 16.67
CA PHE A 347 -16.85 -6.57 15.72
C PHE A 347 -17.93 -7.64 15.76
N ASP A 348 -19.18 -7.19 15.70
CA ASP A 348 -20.33 -8.10 15.61
C ASP A 348 -20.46 -8.58 14.15
N ILE A 349 -20.54 -9.89 13.97
CA ILE A 349 -20.72 -10.58 12.67
C ILE A 349 -21.68 -11.74 12.87
N ASN A 350 -22.33 -12.22 11.82
CA ASN A 350 -23.17 -13.42 11.97
C ASN A 350 -23.07 -14.29 10.72
N PHE A 351 -22.54 -15.50 10.90
CA PHE A 351 -22.54 -16.55 9.89
C PHE A 351 -22.16 -17.90 10.52
N ASP A 352 -22.52 -18.98 9.84
CA ASP A 352 -22.09 -20.32 10.22
C ASP A 352 -20.81 -20.71 9.47
N ILE A 353 -19.95 -21.46 10.15
CA ILE A 353 -18.82 -22.18 9.54
C ILE A 353 -18.89 -23.65 9.89
N ASP A 354 -18.35 -24.50 9.02
CA ASP A 354 -18.34 -25.95 9.14
C ASP A 354 -16.95 -26.53 9.41
N PHE A 355 -16.01 -25.67 9.79
CA PHE A 355 -14.65 -26.06 10.12
C PHE A 355 -14.12 -25.36 11.36
N ASN A 356 -13.13 -26.00 11.97
CA ASN A 356 -12.19 -25.44 12.93
C ASN A 356 -10.76 -25.73 12.42
N ILE A 357 -9.75 -25.06 12.98
CA ILE A 357 -8.36 -25.24 12.58
C ILE A 357 -7.44 -25.34 13.79
N GLU A 358 -6.69 -26.44 13.87
CA GLU A 358 -5.71 -26.67 14.93
C GLU A 358 -4.34 -26.13 14.52
N LEU A 359 -3.91 -25.04 15.16
CA LEU A 359 -2.61 -24.43 14.89
C LEU A 359 -1.59 -24.85 15.94
N ASP A 360 -0.40 -25.23 15.49
CA ASP A 360 0.74 -25.45 16.37
C ASP A 360 1.32 -24.11 16.88
N ALA A 361 2.14 -24.17 17.92
CA ALA A 361 2.73 -23.00 18.58
C ALA A 361 3.66 -22.14 17.69
N SER A 362 4.03 -22.59 16.49
CA SER A 362 4.79 -21.75 15.54
C SER A 362 3.92 -20.71 14.84
N ASN A 363 2.59 -20.84 14.88
CA ASN A 363 1.66 -19.89 14.29
C ASN A 363 1.30 -18.80 15.30
N ILE A 364 1.39 -17.56 14.85
CA ILE A 364 0.94 -16.37 15.58
C ILE A 364 -0.46 -16.04 15.08
N VAL A 365 -1.45 -16.14 15.96
CA VAL A 365 -2.85 -15.78 15.67
C VAL A 365 -3.05 -14.31 15.95
N LEU A 366 -3.64 -13.59 14.99
CA LEU A 366 -3.88 -12.15 15.04
C LEU A 366 -5.36 -11.79 15.24
N ALA A 367 -6.27 -12.69 14.86
CA ALA A 367 -7.69 -12.53 15.07
C ALA A 367 -8.39 -13.89 15.17
N ASN A 368 -9.48 -13.93 15.93
CA ASN A 368 -10.32 -15.11 16.12
C ASN A 368 -11.78 -14.81 15.74
N LEU A 369 -12.43 -15.77 15.08
CA LEU A 369 -13.88 -15.89 15.02
C LEU A 369 -14.36 -16.43 16.36
N VAL A 370 -15.35 -15.78 16.97
CA VAL A 370 -15.85 -16.12 18.30
C VAL A 370 -17.30 -16.61 18.18
N GLY A 371 -17.50 -17.86 18.59
CA GLY A 371 -18.79 -18.50 18.80
C GLY A 371 -18.79 -19.22 20.15
N SER A 372 -19.10 -20.52 20.16
CA SER A 372 -18.94 -21.37 21.37
C SER A 372 -17.48 -21.51 21.81
N LYS A 373 -16.56 -21.48 20.85
CA LYS A 373 -15.10 -21.50 21.05
C LYS A 373 -14.44 -20.52 20.07
N PRO A 374 -13.27 -19.96 20.41
CA PRO A 374 -12.50 -19.14 19.48
C PRO A 374 -11.89 -20.01 18.38
N ILE A 375 -12.00 -19.55 17.13
CA ILE A 375 -11.45 -20.21 15.94
C ILE A 375 -10.54 -19.22 15.23
N PRO A 376 -9.25 -19.53 15.00
CA PRO A 376 -8.34 -18.63 14.31
C PRO A 376 -8.88 -18.16 12.96
N ALA A 377 -8.90 -16.85 12.74
CA ALA A 377 -9.36 -16.21 11.50
C ALA A 377 -8.20 -15.64 10.68
N ILE A 378 -7.16 -15.16 11.39
CA ILE A 378 -5.95 -14.61 10.81
C ILE A 378 -4.77 -15.16 11.58
N TRP A 379 -3.81 -15.73 10.87
CA TRP A 379 -2.57 -16.19 11.48
C TRP A 379 -1.42 -16.15 10.48
N TYR A 380 -0.20 -16.22 11.00
CA TYR A 380 1.00 -16.37 10.20
C TYR A 380 2.08 -17.12 10.96
N LYS A 381 3.09 -17.62 10.23
CA LYS A 381 4.30 -18.17 10.83
C LYS A 381 5.52 -17.80 9.99
N LYS A 382 6.68 -17.80 10.64
CA LYS A 382 7.96 -17.61 9.96
C LYS A 382 8.30 -18.86 9.15
N GLU A 383 8.74 -18.68 7.91
CA GLU A 383 9.24 -19.75 7.04
C GLU A 383 10.50 -19.26 6.32
N GLY A 384 11.63 -19.93 6.53
CA GLY A 384 12.93 -19.42 6.10
C GLY A 384 13.23 -18.03 6.69
N ASN A 385 13.59 -17.07 5.84
CA ASN A 385 13.77 -15.67 6.24
C ASN A 385 12.50 -14.82 6.04
N GLY A 386 11.42 -15.40 5.55
CA GLY A 386 10.15 -14.72 5.26
C GLY A 386 9.00 -15.30 6.07
N TYR A 387 7.79 -15.18 5.55
CA TYR A 387 6.57 -15.55 6.27
C TYR A 387 5.56 -16.23 5.34
N ILE A 388 4.74 -17.10 5.93
CA ILE A 388 3.48 -17.54 5.32
C ILE A 388 2.32 -17.18 6.24
N GLY A 389 1.24 -16.67 5.67
CA GLY A 389 0.08 -16.21 6.43
C GLY A 389 -1.24 -16.62 5.80
N TYR A 390 -2.30 -16.50 6.57
CA TYR A 390 -3.67 -16.74 6.14
C TYR A 390 -4.60 -15.66 6.70
N ILE A 391 -5.56 -15.23 5.88
CA ILE A 391 -6.72 -14.42 6.29
C ILE A 391 -7.97 -15.10 5.75
N TYR A 392 -8.92 -15.35 6.64
CA TYR A 392 -10.21 -15.93 6.28
C TYR A 392 -10.98 -14.98 5.32
N PRO A 393 -11.31 -15.39 4.07
CA PRO A 393 -11.83 -14.45 3.08
C PRO A 393 -13.12 -13.71 3.48
N PRO A 394 -14.12 -14.34 4.16
CA PRO A 394 -15.36 -13.65 4.55
C PRO A 394 -15.18 -12.41 5.44
N ILE A 395 -14.09 -12.31 6.20
CA ILE A 395 -13.87 -11.17 7.12
C ILE A 395 -13.25 -9.96 6.40
N ILE A 396 -12.88 -10.08 5.13
CA ILE A 396 -12.40 -8.95 4.34
C ILE A 396 -13.63 -8.18 3.84
N LYS A 397 -13.99 -7.15 4.59
CA LYS A 397 -15.14 -6.29 4.33
C LYS A 397 -14.74 -4.83 4.50
N LYS A 398 -15.61 -3.92 4.09
CA LYS A 398 -15.36 -2.47 4.16
C LYS A 398 -15.14 -1.98 5.61
N GLU A 399 -15.84 -2.61 6.54
CA GLU A 399 -15.86 -2.32 7.98
C GLU A 399 -14.61 -2.84 8.73
N THR A 400 -13.82 -3.71 8.10
CA THR A 400 -12.63 -4.33 8.71
C THR A 400 -11.31 -4.00 7.98
N ARG A 401 -11.37 -3.27 6.86
CA ARG A 401 -10.20 -2.89 6.03
C ARG A 401 -8.98 -2.46 6.85
N GLY A 402 -9.17 -1.61 7.86
CA GLY A 402 -8.06 -1.09 8.67
C GLY A 402 -7.35 -2.17 9.49
N LEU A 403 -8.09 -3.06 10.15
CA LEU A 403 -7.48 -4.13 10.95
C LEU A 403 -6.94 -5.27 10.10
N ILE A 404 -7.54 -5.51 8.93
CA ILE A 404 -6.96 -6.38 7.89
C ILE A 404 -5.60 -5.82 7.44
N LEU A 405 -5.52 -4.51 7.16
CA LEU A 405 -4.25 -3.86 6.82
C LEU A 405 -3.22 -4.04 7.93
N GLN A 406 -3.58 -3.72 9.18
CA GLN A 406 -2.65 -3.86 10.32
C GLN A 406 -2.16 -5.31 10.50
N SER A 407 -3.02 -6.29 10.19
CA SER A 407 -2.64 -7.71 10.19
C SER A 407 -1.64 -8.04 9.06
N ILE A 408 -1.81 -7.48 7.87
CA ILE A 408 -0.86 -7.66 6.75
C ILE A 408 0.50 -7.01 7.08
N LEU A 409 0.50 -5.80 7.65
CA LEU A 409 1.71 -5.07 8.04
C LEU A 409 2.52 -5.83 9.10
N GLU A 410 1.85 -6.53 10.02
CA GLU A 410 2.44 -7.37 11.07
C GLU A 410 3.20 -8.59 10.52
N MET A 411 2.86 -9.08 9.32
CA MET A 411 3.48 -10.27 8.70
C MET A 411 4.82 -9.99 8.02
N GLN A 412 5.60 -9.04 8.56
CA GLN A 412 6.95 -8.65 8.14
C GLN A 412 7.74 -8.11 9.34
N ASP A 413 9.08 -8.05 9.24
CA ASP A 413 9.92 -7.46 10.31
C ASP A 413 9.70 -5.95 10.44
N PHE A 414 9.35 -5.30 9.34
CA PHE A 414 8.88 -3.92 9.28
C PHE A 414 8.01 -3.69 8.05
N ASN A 415 7.08 -2.75 8.15
CA ASN A 415 6.29 -2.27 7.02
C ASN A 415 5.78 -0.85 7.30
N ILE A 416 5.43 -0.12 6.23
CA ILE A 416 5.01 1.27 6.30
C ILE A 416 3.74 1.49 5.48
N SER A 417 2.87 2.36 5.98
CA SER A 417 1.71 2.88 5.24
C SER A 417 1.61 4.40 5.37
N GLY A 418 0.96 5.03 4.39
CA GLY A 418 0.56 6.43 4.49
C GLY A 418 -0.43 6.66 5.63
N PHE A 419 -0.37 7.85 6.21
CA PHE A 419 -1.26 8.26 7.30
C PHE A 419 -1.67 9.73 7.07
N LEU A 420 -2.97 10.00 6.92
CA LEU A 420 -3.47 11.33 6.58
C LEU A 420 -3.35 12.32 7.75
N ASN A 421 -3.46 11.82 8.99
CA ASN A 421 -3.42 12.60 10.22
C ASN A 421 -4.51 13.69 10.29
N SER A 422 -5.77 13.27 10.17
CA SER A 422 -6.93 14.18 10.14
C SER A 422 -8.14 13.58 10.85
N PHE A 423 -8.98 14.40 11.46
CA PHE A 423 -10.38 14.06 11.70
C PHE A 423 -11.28 15.28 11.52
N ILE A 424 -12.49 15.04 11.04
CA ILE A 424 -13.50 16.07 10.80
C ILE A 424 -14.70 15.78 11.69
N PHE A 425 -15.22 16.82 12.37
CA PHE A 425 -16.41 16.72 13.21
C PHE A 425 -17.51 17.59 12.62
N TYR A 426 -18.57 16.95 12.13
CA TYR A 426 -19.77 17.56 11.59
C TYR A 426 -20.86 17.72 12.66
N LEU A 427 -21.45 18.91 12.70
CA LEU A 427 -22.79 19.13 13.26
C LEU A 427 -23.75 19.12 12.08
N ASP A 428 -24.43 17.99 11.93
CA ASP A 428 -25.37 17.74 10.85
C ASP A 428 -26.77 18.14 11.31
N ASP A 429 -27.57 18.71 10.41
CA ASP A 429 -28.80 19.42 10.75
C ASP A 429 -28.64 20.51 11.82
N PHE A 430 -27.71 21.46 11.62
CA PHE A 430 -27.62 22.62 12.50
C PHE A 430 -27.18 23.90 11.75
N PRO A 431 -27.75 25.09 12.06
CA PRO A 431 -28.99 25.27 12.80
C PRO A 431 -30.18 24.56 12.13
N ILE A 432 -31.08 24.03 12.95
CA ILE A 432 -32.25 23.25 12.53
C ILE A 432 -33.53 24.10 12.64
N PRO A 433 -34.45 24.05 11.67
CA PRO A 433 -35.81 24.55 11.89
C PRO A 433 -36.40 24.03 13.19
N SER A 434 -37.02 24.92 13.98
CA SER A 434 -37.58 24.58 15.28
C SER A 434 -39.00 25.13 15.42
N TYR A 435 -39.86 24.42 16.18
CA TYR A 435 -41.31 24.59 16.07
C TYR A 435 -42.00 24.94 17.40
N ASN A 436 -41.23 25.16 18.48
CA ASN A 436 -41.74 25.27 19.86
C ASN A 436 -42.68 24.11 20.25
N VAL A 437 -42.38 22.89 19.81
CA VAL A 437 -43.19 21.70 20.12
C VAL A 437 -42.57 20.90 21.24
N THR A 438 -43.40 20.38 22.14
CA THR A 438 -42.95 19.51 23.23
C THR A 438 -42.67 18.10 22.69
N LYS A 439 -41.44 17.62 22.89
CA LYS A 439 -40.97 16.26 22.60
C LYS A 439 -40.27 15.73 23.86
N ARG A 440 -40.62 14.52 24.32
CA ARG A 440 -40.06 13.93 25.55
C ARG A 440 -40.10 14.91 26.75
N ASP A 441 -41.23 15.59 26.93
CA ASP A 441 -41.44 16.60 27.98
C ASP A 441 -40.51 17.85 27.93
N VAL A 442 -39.81 18.07 26.82
CA VAL A 442 -38.96 19.23 26.58
C VAL A 442 -39.40 19.96 25.31
N ILE A 443 -39.39 21.29 25.32
CA ILE A 443 -39.63 22.08 24.10
C ILE A 443 -38.43 21.92 23.17
N ASP A 444 -38.65 21.45 21.94
CA ASP A 444 -37.60 21.17 20.96
C ASP A 444 -36.63 22.35 20.75
N THR A 445 -37.20 23.55 20.67
CA THR A 445 -36.48 24.81 20.44
C THR A 445 -35.59 25.15 21.63
N ASP A 446 -36.09 24.99 22.85
CA ASP A 446 -35.29 25.19 24.05
C ASP A 446 -34.17 24.14 24.14
N PHE A 447 -34.48 22.89 23.81
CA PHE A 447 -33.46 21.84 23.79
C PHE A 447 -32.35 22.14 22.78
N TYR A 448 -32.68 22.37 21.51
CA TYR A 448 -31.68 22.59 20.45
C TYR A 448 -30.79 23.79 20.73
N TYR A 449 -31.36 24.93 21.16
CA TYR A 449 -30.63 26.20 21.18
C TYR A 449 -30.17 26.65 22.58
N LYS A 450 -30.81 26.20 23.67
CA LYS A 450 -30.43 26.57 25.05
C LYS A 450 -29.69 25.46 25.80
N THR A 451 -29.96 24.20 25.45
CA THR A 451 -29.31 23.05 26.09
C THR A 451 -28.21 22.49 25.18
N TRP A 452 -28.58 21.91 24.05
CA TRP A 452 -27.68 21.22 23.13
C TRP A 452 -26.58 22.14 22.61
N TRP A 453 -26.93 23.28 22.00
CA TRP A 453 -25.93 24.17 21.41
C TRP A 453 -24.95 24.74 22.43
N LYS A 454 -25.44 25.05 23.64
CA LYS A 454 -24.59 25.51 24.76
C LYS A 454 -23.56 24.44 25.14
N ASP A 455 -24.00 23.19 25.30
CA ASP A 455 -23.13 22.10 25.73
C ASP A 455 -22.16 21.66 24.62
N ILE A 456 -22.58 21.69 23.36
CA ILE A 456 -21.71 21.41 22.20
C ILE A 456 -20.64 22.50 22.02
N LYS A 457 -20.94 23.77 22.24
CA LYS A 457 -19.91 24.83 22.29
C LYS A 457 -18.91 24.61 23.43
N ALA A 458 -19.39 24.22 24.61
CA ALA A 458 -18.52 23.89 25.74
C ALA A 458 -17.63 22.67 25.41
N PHE A 459 -18.18 21.66 24.75
CA PHE A 459 -17.45 20.49 24.27
C PHE A 459 -16.31 20.86 23.30
N ALA A 460 -16.61 21.69 22.29
CA ALA A 460 -15.59 22.19 21.36
C ALA A 460 -14.44 22.88 22.08
N LYS A 461 -14.74 23.70 23.09
CA LYS A 461 -13.72 24.37 23.89
C LYS A 461 -12.87 23.38 24.69
N SER A 462 -13.47 22.35 25.29
CA SER A 462 -12.76 21.34 26.10
C SER A 462 -11.76 20.51 25.28
N TYR A 463 -12.09 20.21 24.03
CA TYR A 463 -11.24 19.37 23.16
C TYR A 463 -10.51 20.13 22.04
N ASN A 464 -10.64 21.46 22.00
CA ASN A 464 -10.16 22.34 20.94
C ASN A 464 -10.58 21.85 19.54
N ILE A 465 -11.89 21.77 19.32
CA ILE A 465 -12.50 21.27 18.09
C ILE A 465 -13.15 22.43 17.34
N LYS A 466 -12.87 22.51 16.03
CA LYS A 466 -13.60 23.26 15.04
C LYS A 466 -14.62 22.35 14.35
N TYR A 467 -15.87 22.76 14.34
CA TYR A 467 -16.93 22.05 13.66
C TYR A 467 -17.05 22.43 12.19
N THR A 468 -17.49 21.47 11.39
CA THR A 468 -18.18 21.75 10.12
C THR A 468 -19.67 21.65 10.37
N ILE A 469 -20.39 22.76 10.27
CA ILE A 469 -21.80 22.84 10.61
C ILE A 469 -22.58 22.95 9.29
N VAL A 470 -23.52 22.04 9.06
CA VAL A 470 -24.30 22.01 7.82
C VAL A 470 -25.79 22.15 8.14
N THR A 471 -26.41 23.17 7.55
CA THR A 471 -27.79 23.57 7.86
C THR A 471 -28.76 23.16 6.75
N PRO A 472 -29.88 22.51 7.09
CA PRO A 472 -31.06 22.45 6.23
C PRO A 472 -31.90 23.71 6.47
N LEU A 473 -32.61 24.16 5.44
CA LEU A 473 -33.47 25.34 5.54
C LEU A 473 -34.96 24.99 5.67
N SER A 474 -35.32 23.75 5.33
CA SER A 474 -36.67 23.21 5.44
C SER A 474 -36.63 21.67 5.50
N TYR A 475 -37.75 21.04 5.87
CA TYR A 475 -38.04 19.61 5.75
C TYR A 475 -39.25 19.34 4.84
N ASN A 476 -39.65 20.30 4.00
CA ASN A 476 -40.85 20.20 3.17
C ASN A 476 -40.79 19.16 2.03
N GLY A 477 -39.61 18.64 1.69
CA GLY A 477 -39.45 17.59 0.66
C GLY A 477 -39.87 17.99 -0.76
N VAL A 478 -40.09 19.28 -1.01
CA VAL A 478 -40.50 19.82 -2.31
C VAL A 478 -39.34 19.92 -3.32
N SER A 479 -39.49 19.32 -4.50
CA SER A 479 -38.50 19.39 -5.59
C SER A 479 -38.89 20.33 -6.75
N ASN A 480 -39.98 21.10 -6.61
CA ASN A 480 -40.48 22.05 -7.60
C ASN A 480 -40.73 23.43 -6.99
N PRO A 481 -40.57 24.53 -7.75
CA PRO A 481 -40.87 25.86 -7.23
C PRO A 481 -42.37 26.02 -6.89
N PRO A 482 -42.72 26.93 -5.96
CA PRO A 482 -41.84 27.89 -5.29
C PRO A 482 -40.99 27.28 -4.18
N PHE A 483 -39.72 27.72 -4.08
CA PHE A 483 -38.83 27.37 -2.97
C PHE A 483 -38.95 28.43 -1.86
N GLU A 484 -39.35 28.01 -0.67
CA GLU A 484 -39.70 28.88 0.46
C GLU A 484 -38.97 28.46 1.75
N PHE A 485 -38.84 29.39 2.70
CA PHE A 485 -38.01 29.23 3.90
C PHE A 485 -38.76 29.60 5.18
N SER A 486 -40.09 29.58 5.15
CA SER A 486 -40.92 29.98 6.28
C SER A 486 -40.68 29.11 7.51
N GLU A 487 -40.40 27.82 7.29
CA GLU A 487 -40.10 26.85 8.33
C GLU A 487 -38.89 27.24 9.19
N TYR A 488 -37.83 27.77 8.56
CA TYR A 488 -36.63 28.25 9.25
C TYR A 488 -36.89 29.49 10.13
N LEU A 489 -37.99 30.21 9.86
CA LEU A 489 -38.35 31.48 10.49
C LEU A 489 -39.50 31.35 11.51
N ILE A 490 -39.99 30.12 11.78
CA ILE A 490 -41.05 29.88 12.78
C ILE A 490 -40.61 30.40 14.15
N THR A 491 -39.34 30.23 14.49
CA THR A 491 -38.71 30.87 15.66
C THR A 491 -37.47 31.66 15.24
N HIS A 492 -37.02 32.57 16.10
CA HIS A 492 -35.82 33.38 15.83
C HIS A 492 -34.50 32.65 16.10
N PHE A 493 -34.53 31.53 16.84
CA PHE A 493 -33.32 30.85 17.31
C PHE A 493 -32.42 30.28 16.18
N PRO A 494 -32.94 29.66 15.11
CA PRO A 494 -32.10 29.20 14.00
C PRO A 494 -31.30 30.35 13.36
N LYS A 495 -31.96 31.50 13.19
CA LYS A 495 -31.33 32.73 12.67
C LYS A 495 -30.22 33.23 13.60
N ASP A 496 -30.48 33.29 14.90
CA ASP A 496 -29.51 33.76 15.89
C ASP A 496 -28.29 32.83 15.97
N ALA A 497 -28.52 31.51 15.94
CA ALA A 497 -27.44 30.53 15.91
C ALA A 497 -26.61 30.63 14.62
N LEU A 498 -27.25 30.87 13.47
CA LEU A 498 -26.55 31.08 12.20
C LEU A 498 -25.61 32.30 12.27
N ILE A 499 -26.08 33.42 12.83
CA ILE A 499 -25.27 34.62 13.04
C ILE A 499 -24.12 34.33 14.03
N GLU A 500 -24.37 33.57 15.09
CA GLU A 500 -23.30 33.16 16.02
C GLU A 500 -22.23 32.31 15.33
N ILE A 501 -22.63 31.36 14.48
CA ILE A 501 -21.71 30.49 13.73
C ILE A 501 -20.85 31.31 12.77
N ASP A 502 -21.45 32.24 12.03
CA ASP A 502 -20.74 33.11 11.08
C ASP A 502 -19.69 34.01 11.77
N ASN A 503 -19.93 34.38 13.03
CA ASN A 503 -18.98 35.13 13.85
C ASN A 503 -17.97 34.25 14.62
N SER A 504 -17.89 32.95 14.30
CA SER A 504 -17.03 31.98 14.98
C SER A 504 -15.94 31.40 14.06
N ASP A 505 -15.05 30.57 14.62
CA ASP A 505 -14.06 29.80 13.85
C ASP A 505 -14.62 28.49 13.27
N PHE A 506 -15.93 28.24 13.40
CA PHE A 506 -16.59 27.09 12.81
C PHE A 506 -16.90 27.31 11.33
N GLU A 507 -16.91 26.22 10.57
CA GLU A 507 -17.28 26.27 9.17
C GLU A 507 -18.81 26.17 9.01
N LEU A 508 -19.38 27.01 8.15
CA LEU A 508 -20.76 26.90 7.67
C LEU A 508 -20.79 26.22 6.29
N GLY A 509 -21.54 25.13 6.18
CA GLY A 509 -21.87 24.43 4.94
C GLY A 509 -23.38 24.24 4.77
N LEU A 510 -23.77 23.50 3.73
CA LEU A 510 -25.17 23.31 3.37
C LEU A 510 -25.59 21.84 3.42
N HIS A 511 -26.77 21.57 3.97
CA HIS A 511 -27.38 20.24 4.03
C HIS A 511 -28.63 20.15 3.14
N GLY A 512 -28.48 20.61 1.89
CA GLY A 512 -29.60 20.79 0.95
C GLY A 512 -30.49 21.99 1.28
N TYR A 513 -31.45 22.25 0.40
CA TYR A 513 -32.49 23.26 0.62
C TYR A 513 -33.51 22.77 1.66
N ASN A 514 -34.01 21.56 1.49
CA ASN A 514 -35.16 21.03 2.22
C ASN A 514 -35.01 19.58 2.71
N HIS A 515 -33.78 19.17 2.98
CA HIS A 515 -33.44 17.82 3.43
C HIS A 515 -33.88 16.69 2.43
N LEU A 516 -34.12 17.01 1.15
CA LEU A 516 -34.35 16.02 0.09
C LEU A 516 -33.04 15.70 -0.64
N SER A 517 -32.66 14.42 -0.67
CA SER A 517 -31.41 13.95 -1.30
C SER A 517 -31.35 14.35 -2.78
N LEU A 518 -30.21 14.84 -3.24
CA LEU A 518 -29.99 15.25 -4.63
C LEU A 518 -29.75 14.03 -5.51
N THR A 519 -30.81 13.30 -5.84
CA THR A 519 -30.80 12.18 -6.78
C THR A 519 -31.64 12.51 -7.99
N LYS A 520 -31.40 11.83 -9.11
CA LYS A 520 -32.21 11.94 -10.33
C LYS A 520 -33.67 11.59 -10.08
N GLU A 521 -33.91 10.63 -9.18
CA GLU A 521 -35.25 10.21 -8.77
C GLU A 521 -35.99 11.34 -8.02
N ASN A 522 -35.36 11.91 -7.00
CA ASN A 522 -35.97 12.96 -6.18
C ASN A 522 -36.08 14.31 -6.91
N TRP A 523 -35.12 14.60 -7.79
CA TRP A 523 -35.01 15.84 -8.54
C TRP A 523 -34.89 15.58 -10.06
N PRO A 524 -35.99 15.17 -10.73
CA PRO A 524 -35.96 14.86 -12.16
C PRO A 524 -35.52 16.04 -13.03
N ASN A 525 -35.96 17.25 -12.66
CA ASN A 525 -35.59 18.50 -13.31
C ASN A 525 -34.33 19.10 -12.66
N SER A 526 -33.20 19.09 -13.39
CA SER A 526 -31.92 19.64 -12.94
C SER A 526 -31.97 21.13 -12.64
N GLN A 527 -32.81 21.89 -13.36
CA GLN A 527 -32.93 23.33 -13.14
C GLN A 527 -33.49 23.64 -11.75
N ASN A 528 -34.38 22.78 -11.24
CA ASN A 528 -34.93 22.92 -9.90
C ASN A 528 -33.88 22.72 -8.80
N ILE A 529 -32.90 21.82 -8.99
CA ILE A 529 -31.75 21.68 -8.07
C ILE A 529 -30.96 23.00 -8.05
N ILE A 530 -30.67 23.54 -9.24
CA ILE A 530 -29.85 24.75 -9.38
C ILE A 530 -30.56 25.95 -8.73
N GLU A 531 -31.85 26.10 -8.97
CA GLU A 531 -32.65 27.19 -8.44
C GLU A 531 -32.86 27.08 -6.92
N SER A 532 -33.14 25.88 -6.40
CA SER A 532 -33.35 25.67 -4.97
C SER A 532 -32.10 25.96 -4.16
N LEU A 533 -30.93 25.48 -4.61
CA LEU A 533 -29.65 25.71 -3.93
C LEU A 533 -29.19 27.18 -4.02
N ARG A 534 -29.43 27.85 -5.16
CA ARG A 534 -29.16 29.29 -5.29
C ARG A 534 -30.09 30.12 -4.42
N ALA A 535 -31.36 29.74 -4.30
CA ALA A 535 -32.31 30.38 -3.40
C ALA A 535 -31.88 30.19 -1.94
N ALA A 536 -31.48 28.97 -1.56
CA ALA A 536 -30.96 28.63 -0.24
C ALA A 536 -29.75 29.51 0.14
N LYS A 537 -28.76 29.61 -0.75
CA LYS A 537 -27.61 30.50 -0.54
C LYS A 537 -28.03 31.96 -0.36
N LYS A 538 -28.88 32.49 -1.25
CA LYS A 538 -29.37 33.88 -1.13
C LYS A 538 -30.13 34.14 0.15
N PHE A 539 -30.90 33.17 0.63
CA PHE A 539 -31.61 33.27 1.89
C PHE A 539 -30.64 33.38 3.07
N LEU A 540 -29.62 32.52 3.12
CA LEU A 540 -28.55 32.59 4.13
C LEU A 540 -27.81 33.95 4.07
N GLU A 541 -27.42 34.41 2.88
CA GLU A 541 -26.79 35.73 2.69
C GLU A 541 -27.69 36.88 3.18
N SER A 542 -29.01 36.74 3.02
CA SER A 542 -29.98 37.74 3.48
C SER A 542 -30.11 37.77 5.00
N ILE A 543 -29.98 36.62 5.68
CA ILE A 543 -29.93 36.57 7.13
C ILE A 543 -28.64 37.21 7.67
N LEU A 544 -27.51 36.86 7.07
CA LEU A 544 -26.17 37.27 7.53
C LEU A 544 -25.82 38.72 7.12
N GLY A 545 -26.44 39.24 6.06
CA GLY A 545 -26.19 40.59 5.58
C GLY A 545 -24.91 40.74 4.74
N HIS A 546 -24.27 39.64 4.34
CA HIS A 546 -23.14 39.63 3.41
C HIS A 546 -23.11 38.36 2.55
N LYS A 547 -22.22 38.34 1.56
CA LYS A 547 -22.00 37.17 0.70
C LYS A 547 -21.27 36.06 1.47
N ILE A 548 -21.61 34.82 1.18
CA ILE A 548 -20.99 33.64 1.79
C ILE A 548 -20.40 32.69 0.75
N PHE A 549 -19.50 31.82 1.19
CA PHE A 549 -18.94 30.73 0.40
C PHE A 549 -19.23 29.41 1.10
N LEU A 550 -20.03 28.56 0.46
CA LEU A 550 -20.42 27.25 0.99
C LEU A 550 -19.50 26.18 0.39
N ASN A 551 -18.29 26.05 0.94
CA ASN A 551 -17.28 25.13 0.44
C ASN A 551 -17.59 23.65 0.75
N SER A 552 -18.45 23.41 1.75
CA SER A 552 -18.84 22.07 2.16
C SER A 552 -20.34 21.84 2.02
N TYR A 553 -20.68 20.69 1.45
CA TYR A 553 -22.03 20.20 1.30
C TYR A 553 -22.12 18.82 1.95
N VAL A 554 -23.21 18.50 2.65
CA VAL A 554 -23.50 17.13 3.06
C VAL A 554 -24.81 16.74 2.39
N ALA A 555 -24.81 15.58 1.74
CA ALA A 555 -26.00 15.10 1.05
C ALA A 555 -27.08 14.73 2.08
N PRO A 556 -28.33 15.23 1.94
CA PRO A 556 -29.41 14.78 2.80
C PRO A 556 -29.57 13.27 2.75
N ASN A 557 -29.86 12.66 3.90
CA ASN A 557 -29.86 11.20 4.10
C ASN A 557 -28.54 10.49 3.73
N ASN A 558 -27.45 11.25 3.53
CA ASN A 558 -26.15 10.79 3.04
C ASN A 558 -26.18 10.20 1.62
N LEU A 559 -27.19 10.55 0.81
CA LEU A 559 -27.42 10.00 -0.53
C LEU A 559 -27.31 11.08 -1.60
N ILE A 560 -26.47 10.82 -2.61
CA ILE A 560 -26.30 11.65 -3.80
C ILE A 560 -25.89 10.74 -4.96
N ASP A 561 -26.31 11.09 -6.18
CA ASP A 561 -25.85 10.43 -7.39
C ASP A 561 -25.08 11.41 -8.29
N GLU A 562 -24.57 10.92 -9.42
CA GLU A 562 -23.83 11.76 -10.36
C GLU A 562 -24.66 12.96 -10.86
N HIS A 563 -25.95 12.76 -11.13
CA HIS A 563 -26.86 13.86 -11.53
C HIS A 563 -26.96 14.93 -10.43
N GLY A 564 -27.02 14.52 -9.17
CA GLY A 564 -26.96 15.40 -8.02
C GLY A 564 -25.67 16.21 -7.94
N VAL A 565 -24.51 15.54 -7.96
CA VAL A 565 -23.20 16.19 -7.86
C VAL A 565 -22.97 17.19 -9.00
N GLN A 566 -23.29 16.80 -10.24
CA GLN A 566 -23.13 17.69 -11.40
C GLN A 566 -23.95 18.98 -11.27
N ASN A 567 -25.18 18.90 -10.77
CA ASN A 567 -26.05 20.07 -10.64
C ASN A 567 -25.78 20.88 -9.36
N LEU A 568 -25.31 20.24 -8.29
CA LEU A 568 -24.79 20.91 -7.09
C LEU A 568 -23.63 21.85 -7.46
N ILE A 569 -22.63 21.36 -8.19
CA ILE A 569 -21.44 22.15 -8.57
C ILE A 569 -21.82 23.29 -9.56
N LYS A 570 -22.83 23.09 -10.41
CA LYS A 570 -23.37 24.19 -11.26
C LYS A 570 -24.10 25.26 -10.45
N ALA A 571 -24.75 24.87 -9.36
CA ALA A 571 -25.48 25.77 -8.49
C ALA A 571 -24.53 26.56 -7.58
N LEU A 572 -23.56 25.85 -7.00
CA LEU A 572 -22.60 26.31 -6.00
C LEU A 572 -21.17 25.88 -6.41
N PRO A 573 -20.53 26.60 -7.36
CA PRO A 573 -19.21 26.23 -7.88
C PRO A 573 -18.08 26.25 -6.85
N GLU A 574 -18.29 26.89 -5.70
CA GLU A 574 -17.33 26.94 -4.59
C GLU A 574 -17.29 25.66 -3.73
N VAL A 575 -18.25 24.74 -3.89
CA VAL A 575 -18.27 23.47 -3.16
C VAL A 575 -17.06 22.63 -3.55
N THR A 576 -16.22 22.33 -2.56
CA THR A 576 -15.01 21.51 -2.70
C THR A 576 -15.11 20.18 -1.96
N THR A 577 -16.03 20.05 -0.99
CA THR A 577 -16.26 18.78 -0.29
C THR A 577 -17.74 18.39 -0.27
N ILE A 578 -18.00 17.08 -0.41
CA ILE A 578 -19.34 16.50 -0.35
C ILE A 578 -19.34 15.34 0.65
N GLY A 579 -20.10 15.47 1.74
CA GLY A 579 -20.34 14.39 2.71
C GLY A 579 -21.41 13.41 2.25
N THR A 580 -21.13 12.11 2.40
CA THR A 580 -22.00 10.99 1.98
C THR A 580 -21.95 9.84 3.00
N THR A 581 -22.43 8.64 2.69
CA THR A 581 -22.38 7.48 3.61
C THR A 581 -21.17 6.58 3.32
N TYR A 582 -20.40 6.17 4.33
CA TYR A 582 -19.33 5.17 4.13
C TYR A 582 -19.88 3.74 4.02
N SER A 583 -21.07 3.44 4.55
CA SER A 583 -21.54 2.06 4.72
C SER A 583 -22.24 1.47 3.48
N SER A 584 -22.39 2.25 2.41
CA SER A 584 -22.99 1.76 1.16
C SER A 584 -21.94 1.06 0.27
N THR A 585 -22.40 0.51 -0.85
CA THR A 585 -21.60 -0.19 -1.86
C THR A 585 -21.43 0.59 -3.15
N ASP A 586 -22.06 1.76 -3.29
CA ASP A 586 -21.92 2.64 -4.45
C ASP A 586 -20.59 3.42 -4.42
N GLU A 587 -20.24 4.04 -5.54
CA GLU A 587 -18.97 4.78 -5.67
C GLU A 587 -18.86 6.02 -4.77
N PHE A 588 -19.97 6.68 -4.45
CA PHE A 588 -20.02 7.85 -3.57
C PHE A 588 -19.88 7.47 -2.10
N SER A 589 -19.85 6.16 -1.79
CA SER A 589 -19.50 5.66 -0.48
C SER A 589 -17.99 5.48 -0.25
N GLU A 590 -17.18 5.75 -1.27
CA GLU A 590 -15.71 5.72 -1.21
C GLU A 590 -15.13 7.15 -1.25
N TYR A 591 -13.91 7.31 -0.77
CA TYR A 591 -13.17 8.56 -0.93
C TYR A 591 -12.76 8.71 -2.39
N ILE A 592 -13.41 9.62 -3.11
CA ILE A 592 -13.16 9.87 -4.54
C ILE A 592 -12.95 11.36 -4.82
N ILE A 593 -12.25 11.63 -5.91
CA ILE A 593 -12.10 12.98 -6.45
C ILE A 593 -12.99 13.07 -7.68
N TYR A 594 -14.02 13.90 -7.60
CA TYR A 594 -14.93 14.21 -8.70
C TYR A 594 -14.45 15.46 -9.44
N ASN A 595 -14.41 15.41 -10.78
CA ASN A 595 -14.00 16.51 -11.66
C ASN A 595 -12.67 17.23 -11.27
N ASN A 596 -11.73 16.49 -10.66
CA ASN A 596 -10.40 16.97 -10.20
C ASN A 596 -10.39 18.01 -9.06
N ASN A 597 -11.54 18.50 -8.59
CA ASN A 597 -11.61 19.61 -7.63
C ASN A 597 -12.68 19.44 -6.53
N VAL A 598 -13.42 18.34 -6.52
CA VAL A 598 -14.38 18.04 -5.45
C VAL A 598 -14.03 16.70 -4.81
N VAL A 599 -13.90 16.70 -3.49
CA VAL A 599 -13.63 15.47 -2.73
C VAL A 599 -14.91 14.96 -2.09
N ILE A 600 -15.25 13.71 -2.37
CA ILE A 600 -16.29 13.00 -1.64
C ILE A 600 -15.68 12.49 -0.32
N LEU A 601 -16.30 12.87 0.79
CA LEU A 601 -15.88 12.54 2.15
C LEU A 601 -16.98 11.72 2.84
N PRO A 602 -16.99 10.39 2.66
CA PRO A 602 -18.00 9.54 3.28
C PRO A 602 -17.93 9.60 4.81
N ARG A 603 -19.10 9.62 5.44
CA ARG A 603 -19.30 9.58 6.88
C ARG A 603 -18.89 8.22 7.45
N SER A 604 -17.69 8.17 8.04
CA SER A 604 -17.19 6.95 8.68
C SER A 604 -17.93 6.57 9.96
N THR A 605 -18.34 7.55 10.78
CA THR A 605 -19.02 7.33 12.06
C THR A 605 -20.04 8.45 12.35
N TYR A 606 -21.00 8.19 13.24
CA TYR A 606 -22.08 9.12 13.56
C TYR A 606 -22.69 8.86 14.95
N GLY A 607 -23.43 9.84 15.48
CA GLY A 607 -24.22 9.79 16.70
C GLY A 607 -23.39 9.74 17.99
N TYR A 608 -24.09 9.77 19.13
CA TYR A 608 -23.48 9.72 20.46
C TYR A 608 -23.37 8.30 21.01
N TYR A 609 -24.18 7.37 20.51
CA TYR A 609 -24.36 6.02 21.06
C TYR A 609 -24.57 4.97 19.94
N PRO A 610 -24.18 3.69 20.13
CA PRO A 610 -23.34 3.17 21.20
C PRO A 610 -21.85 3.46 21.01
N LEU A 611 -21.13 3.64 22.13
CA LEU A 611 -19.68 3.91 22.13
C LEU A 611 -18.89 2.85 21.35
N LYS A 612 -19.28 1.57 21.46
CA LYS A 612 -18.67 0.46 20.72
C LYS A 612 -18.68 0.73 19.21
N ARG A 613 -19.84 1.09 18.63
CA ARG A 613 -19.99 1.38 17.20
C ARG A 613 -19.12 2.56 16.77
N ILE A 614 -19.15 3.66 17.54
CA ILE A 614 -18.38 4.87 17.22
C ILE A 614 -16.88 4.56 17.23
N LEU A 615 -16.40 3.80 18.22
CA LEU A 615 -15.00 3.40 18.32
C LEU A 615 -14.58 2.49 17.16
N ILE A 616 -15.29 1.39 16.90
CA ILE A 616 -14.87 0.42 15.86
C ILE A 616 -14.88 1.04 14.46
N SER A 617 -15.87 1.87 14.14
CA SER A 617 -15.93 2.57 12.86
C SER A 617 -14.76 3.54 12.69
N SER A 618 -14.42 4.28 13.75
CA SER A 618 -13.28 5.21 13.76
C SER A 618 -11.95 4.47 13.68
N ILE A 619 -11.79 3.37 14.44
CA ILE A 619 -10.60 2.50 14.41
C ILE A 619 -10.38 1.97 12.99
N ASN A 620 -11.43 1.51 12.31
CA ASN A 620 -11.31 0.93 10.97
C ASN A 620 -10.70 1.93 9.96
N THR A 621 -11.15 3.18 9.91
CA THR A 621 -10.60 4.15 8.95
C THR A 621 -9.27 4.74 9.42
N LEU A 622 -9.08 4.94 10.72
CA LEU A 622 -7.79 5.35 11.30
C LEU A 622 -6.69 4.33 11.05
N ALA A 623 -6.97 3.05 11.28
CA ALA A 623 -6.01 1.96 11.08
C ALA A 623 -5.71 1.70 9.60
N ASN A 624 -6.59 2.14 8.68
CA ASN A 624 -6.37 2.01 7.24
C ASN A 624 -5.51 3.15 6.68
N PHE A 625 -5.90 4.41 6.92
CA PHE A 625 -5.23 5.56 6.32
C PHE A 625 -5.16 6.80 7.22
N GLY A 626 -5.50 6.68 8.50
CA GLY A 626 -5.26 7.73 9.49
C GLY A 626 -6.25 8.90 9.47
N SER A 627 -7.50 8.65 9.10
CA SER A 627 -8.58 9.64 9.24
C SER A 627 -9.94 9.04 9.60
N PHE A 628 -10.81 9.85 10.19
CA PHE A 628 -12.24 9.55 10.37
C PHE A 628 -13.09 10.84 10.32
N GLN A 629 -14.37 10.69 10.02
CA GLN A 629 -15.39 11.75 10.03
C GLN A 629 -16.50 11.33 10.98
N HIS A 630 -16.85 12.22 11.90
CA HIS A 630 -17.87 12.00 12.91
C HIS A 630 -18.99 13.03 12.79
N PHE A 631 -20.24 12.57 12.79
CA PHE A 631 -21.42 13.41 12.60
C PHE A 631 -22.34 13.24 13.79
N ILE A 632 -22.86 14.33 14.34
CA ILE A 632 -23.91 14.30 15.35
C ILE A 632 -25.05 15.22 14.93
N HIS A 633 -26.26 14.89 15.38
CA HIS A 633 -27.44 15.73 15.15
C HIS A 633 -28.01 16.23 16.48
N PRO A 634 -28.63 17.41 16.52
CA PRO A 634 -29.36 17.87 17.71
C PRO A 634 -30.62 17.03 17.98
N ASP A 635 -31.30 16.51 16.96
CA ASP A 635 -32.50 15.71 17.10
C ASP A 635 -32.22 14.24 17.48
N ASP A 636 -30.95 13.81 17.54
CA ASP A 636 -30.53 12.48 18.03
C ASP A 636 -31.13 12.17 19.42
N PHE A 637 -31.31 13.19 20.26
CA PHE A 637 -31.93 13.06 21.58
C PHE A 637 -33.38 12.55 21.50
N PHE A 638 -34.11 12.92 20.45
CA PHE A 638 -35.51 12.58 20.23
C PHE A 638 -35.70 11.36 19.30
N ALA A 639 -34.67 10.96 18.55
CA ALA A 639 -34.74 9.92 17.53
C ALA A 639 -34.86 8.51 18.12
N LYS A 640 -35.88 7.75 17.71
CA LYS A 640 -36.11 6.38 18.23
C LYS A 640 -35.14 5.33 17.66
N ASP A 641 -34.64 5.55 16.45
CA ASP A 641 -33.69 4.68 15.78
C ASP A 641 -32.24 4.95 16.23
N ARG A 642 -31.91 6.22 16.50
CA ARG A 642 -30.55 6.65 16.93
C ARG A 642 -30.37 6.69 18.44
N ASN A 643 -31.46 6.89 19.19
CA ASN A 643 -31.51 6.76 20.65
C ASN A 643 -32.61 5.76 21.09
N PRO A 644 -32.49 4.46 20.71
CA PRO A 644 -33.51 3.45 20.99
C PRO A 644 -33.69 3.15 22.48
N MET A 645 -32.66 3.40 23.28
CA MET A 645 -32.71 3.23 24.74
C MET A 645 -33.25 4.46 25.48
N GLN A 646 -33.67 5.50 24.76
CA GLN A 646 -34.18 6.75 25.33
C GLN A 646 -33.24 7.35 26.38
N LYS A 647 -31.93 7.32 26.11
CA LYS A 647 -30.94 7.97 26.97
C LYS A 647 -31.27 9.44 27.16
N ASP A 648 -31.01 9.96 28.35
CA ASP A 648 -31.11 11.40 28.58
C ASP A 648 -29.95 12.15 27.91
N TRP A 649 -30.00 13.49 27.92
CA TRP A 649 -28.96 14.29 27.28
C TRP A 649 -27.60 14.19 27.98
N GLU A 650 -27.58 14.09 29.30
CA GLU A 650 -26.35 13.98 30.10
C GLU A 650 -25.63 12.66 29.79
N GLU A 651 -26.36 11.57 29.63
CA GLU A 651 -25.82 10.29 29.20
C GLU A 651 -25.21 10.37 27.79
N LEU A 652 -25.90 10.99 26.83
CA LEU A 652 -25.43 11.11 25.44
C LEU A 652 -24.13 11.93 25.36
N ILE A 653 -24.10 13.11 25.99
CA ILE A 653 -22.90 13.96 25.98
C ILE A 653 -21.74 13.30 26.74
N THR A 654 -22.02 12.54 27.81
CA THR A 654 -21.01 11.76 28.53
C THR A 654 -20.42 10.63 27.67
N ILE A 655 -21.20 10.01 26.78
CA ILE A 655 -20.65 9.01 25.86
C ILE A 655 -19.74 9.69 24.82
N LEU A 656 -20.14 10.84 24.28
CA LEU A 656 -19.32 11.62 23.36
C LEU A 656 -18.01 12.06 24.00
N ASP A 657 -18.07 12.53 25.25
CA ASP A 657 -16.90 12.88 26.06
C ASP A 657 -15.95 11.69 26.23
N ARG A 658 -16.46 10.52 26.63
CA ARG A 658 -15.64 9.30 26.74
C ARG A 658 -14.97 8.92 25.43
N PHE A 659 -15.66 9.07 24.29
CA PHE A 659 -15.08 8.81 22.98
C PHE A 659 -13.91 9.76 22.68
N TYR A 660 -14.11 11.07 22.78
CA TYR A 660 -13.05 12.04 22.46
C TYR A 660 -11.93 12.10 23.49
N TYR A 661 -12.22 11.85 24.78
CA TYR A 661 -11.20 11.63 25.79
C TYR A 661 -10.26 10.49 25.38
N LYS A 662 -10.82 9.37 24.91
CA LYS A 662 -10.03 8.23 24.43
C LYS A 662 -9.21 8.57 23.18
N ILE A 663 -9.79 9.27 22.21
CA ILE A 663 -9.07 9.70 20.99
C ILE A 663 -7.93 10.67 21.35
N LYS A 664 -8.20 11.72 22.13
CA LYS A 664 -7.21 12.77 22.44
C LYS A 664 -6.13 12.30 23.40
N SER A 665 -6.44 11.38 24.33
CA SER A 665 -5.43 10.79 25.22
C SER A 665 -4.48 9.83 24.48
N LYS A 666 -5.00 9.02 23.55
CA LYS A 666 -4.18 8.09 22.76
C LYS A 666 -3.48 8.76 21.59
N MET A 667 -4.10 9.75 20.96
CA MET A 667 -3.63 10.41 19.74
C MET A 667 -3.67 11.94 19.88
N PRO A 668 -2.92 12.55 20.82
CA PRO A 668 -2.93 14.00 21.02
C PRO A 668 -2.43 14.78 19.79
N TRP A 669 -1.67 14.12 18.92
CA TRP A 669 -1.13 14.63 17.66
C TRP A 669 -2.13 14.56 16.48
N LEU A 670 -3.29 13.91 16.64
CA LEU A 670 -4.31 13.81 15.60
C LEU A 670 -5.01 15.16 15.41
N LYS A 671 -4.91 15.70 14.20
CA LYS A 671 -5.37 17.05 13.89
C LYS A 671 -6.85 17.09 13.55
N ASN A 672 -7.55 18.03 14.16
CA ASN A 672 -8.90 18.39 13.77
C ASN A 672 -8.83 19.42 12.64
N TYR A 673 -9.67 19.24 11.63
CA TYR A 673 -9.90 20.21 10.57
C TYR A 673 -11.41 20.35 10.35
N THR A 674 -11.84 21.54 9.93
CA THR A 674 -13.13 21.63 9.23
C THR A 674 -13.02 20.94 7.85
N ALA A 675 -14.13 20.65 7.21
CA ALA A 675 -14.14 19.96 5.92
C ALA A 675 -13.39 20.75 4.83
N SER A 676 -13.55 22.08 4.81
CA SER A 676 -12.78 22.96 3.92
C SER A 676 -11.30 23.02 4.23
N GLU A 677 -10.93 23.07 5.52
CA GLU A 677 -9.52 23.00 5.91
C GLU A 677 -8.89 21.65 5.53
N ALA A 678 -9.68 20.57 5.56
CA ALA A 678 -9.24 19.22 5.22
C ALA A 678 -9.11 18.96 3.71
N TYR A 679 -9.92 19.63 2.88
CA TYR A 679 -9.95 19.48 1.42
C TYR A 679 -8.56 19.37 0.75
N PRO A 680 -7.63 20.33 0.92
CA PRO A 680 -6.35 20.28 0.24
C PRO A 680 -5.52 19.05 0.65
N TYR A 681 -5.59 18.62 1.92
CA TYR A 681 -4.88 17.45 2.41
C TYR A 681 -5.46 16.14 1.86
N PHE A 682 -6.79 16.03 1.78
CA PHE A 682 -7.44 14.87 1.16
C PHE A 682 -7.16 14.80 -0.33
N LEU A 683 -7.29 15.93 -1.05
CA LEU A 683 -6.99 15.99 -2.48
C LEU A 683 -5.56 15.56 -2.76
N ASP A 684 -4.59 16.14 -2.04
CA ASP A 684 -3.19 15.78 -2.19
C ASP A 684 -2.95 14.31 -1.80
N TYR A 685 -3.44 13.86 -0.64
CA TYR A 685 -3.28 12.47 -0.23
C TYR A 685 -3.86 11.51 -1.26
N LEU A 686 -5.10 11.67 -1.71
CA LEU A 686 -5.76 10.75 -2.63
C LEU A 686 -5.09 10.72 -4.02
N THR A 687 -4.56 11.85 -4.51
CA THR A 687 -3.91 11.92 -5.83
C THR A 687 -2.46 11.46 -5.86
N GLN A 688 -1.68 11.68 -4.78
CA GLN A 688 -0.25 11.37 -4.83
C GLN A 688 0.05 9.87 -4.74
N LYS A 689 1.11 9.47 -5.44
CA LYS A 689 1.76 8.15 -5.35
C LYS A 689 3.03 8.24 -4.52
N TYR A 690 3.27 7.26 -3.66
CA TYR A 690 4.46 7.20 -2.81
C TYR A 690 5.38 6.10 -3.30
N GLU A 691 6.67 6.41 -3.40
CA GLU A 691 7.70 5.44 -3.77
C GLU A 691 8.45 4.96 -2.54
N TYR A 692 8.65 3.65 -2.45
CA TYR A 692 9.39 3.02 -1.36
C TYR A 692 10.58 2.26 -1.94
N LYS A 693 11.74 2.40 -1.31
CA LYS A 693 12.95 1.63 -1.64
C LYS A 693 13.55 1.03 -0.39
N ILE A 694 13.60 -0.29 -0.33
CA ILE A 694 14.19 -1.03 0.77
C ILE A 694 15.59 -1.48 0.36
N ASN A 695 16.56 -1.01 1.12
CA ASN A 695 17.96 -1.43 1.00
C ASN A 695 18.34 -2.34 2.17
N GLU A 696 19.61 -2.71 2.25
CA GLU A 696 20.07 -3.56 3.34
C GLU A 696 19.88 -2.90 4.71
N ASN A 697 20.06 -1.59 4.87
CA ASN A 697 20.07 -0.96 6.20
C ASN A 697 18.96 0.06 6.44
N TYR A 698 18.21 0.44 5.39
CA TYR A 698 17.21 1.49 5.50
C TYR A 698 16.03 1.29 4.55
N LEU A 699 14.90 1.85 4.96
CA LEU A 699 13.73 2.11 4.13
C LEU A 699 13.78 3.57 3.69
N GLU A 700 13.66 3.81 2.39
CA GLU A 700 13.54 5.15 1.82
C GLU A 700 12.14 5.37 1.27
N ILE A 701 11.59 6.54 1.56
CA ILE A 701 10.30 7.00 1.05
C ILE A 701 10.56 8.26 0.22
N THR A 702 9.99 8.29 -0.98
CA THR A 702 10.02 9.46 -1.87
C THR A 702 8.61 9.81 -2.28
N ILE A 703 8.28 11.10 -2.20
CA ILE A 703 6.98 11.64 -2.61
C ILE A 703 7.18 12.78 -3.62
N PRO A 704 6.17 13.11 -4.44
CA PRO A 704 6.29 14.17 -5.44
C PRO A 704 6.66 15.54 -4.87
N ASN A 705 7.42 16.34 -5.63
CA ASN A 705 7.93 17.64 -5.15
C ASN A 705 6.85 18.70 -4.87
N TYR A 706 5.63 18.49 -5.39
CA TYR A 706 4.48 19.37 -5.21
C TYR A 706 3.49 18.88 -4.13
N SER A 707 3.87 17.85 -3.35
CA SER A 707 3.04 17.35 -2.25
C SER A 707 2.93 18.37 -1.11
N LEU A 708 1.76 18.41 -0.47
CA LEU A 708 1.55 19.21 0.75
C LEU A 708 2.29 18.60 1.93
N MET A 709 2.92 19.46 2.73
CA MET A 709 3.72 19.09 3.89
C MET A 709 3.10 19.61 5.20
N PRO A 710 3.38 18.95 6.34
CA PRO A 710 4.12 17.69 6.46
C PRO A 710 3.29 16.47 6.02
N LYS A 711 3.97 15.35 5.72
CA LYS A 711 3.33 14.04 5.51
C LYS A 711 3.47 13.15 6.73
N TYR A 712 2.52 12.25 6.95
CA TYR A 712 2.59 11.29 8.05
C TYR A 712 2.56 9.86 7.54
N PHE A 713 3.23 8.99 8.27
CA PHE A 713 3.31 7.56 7.99
C PHE A 713 3.13 6.78 9.27
N LEU A 714 2.49 5.61 9.14
CA LEU A 714 2.47 4.58 10.17
C LEU A 714 3.54 3.56 9.81
N LEU A 715 4.57 3.44 10.65
CA LEU A 715 5.60 2.41 10.55
C LEU A 715 5.32 1.35 11.60
N LYS A 716 5.06 0.12 11.17
CA LYS A 716 4.98 -1.05 12.04
C LYS A 716 6.27 -1.83 11.97
N THR A 717 7.00 -2.00 13.08
CA THR A 717 8.33 -2.64 13.03
C THR A 717 8.75 -3.33 14.33
N LYS A 718 9.22 -4.56 14.17
CA LYS A 718 9.86 -5.39 15.21
C LYS A 718 11.34 -5.05 15.39
N LEU A 719 11.89 -4.21 14.51
CA LEU A 719 13.28 -3.78 14.52
C LEU A 719 13.39 -2.41 15.19
N PRO A 720 14.36 -2.20 16.09
CA PRO A 720 14.59 -0.88 16.64
C PRO A 720 14.98 0.13 15.55
N VAL A 721 14.38 1.32 15.60
CA VAL A 721 14.73 2.43 14.70
C VAL A 721 16.03 3.09 15.20
N GLU A 722 17.10 3.05 14.41
CA GLU A 722 18.38 3.71 14.74
C GLU A 722 18.25 5.22 14.61
N LYS A 723 17.76 5.68 13.46
CA LYS A 723 17.61 7.10 13.13
C LYS A 723 16.69 7.31 11.94
N ILE A 724 16.10 8.50 11.87
CA ILE A 724 15.32 8.97 10.73
C ILE A 724 15.98 10.23 10.17
N ILE A 725 16.17 10.28 8.84
CA ILE A 725 16.67 11.45 8.12
C ILE A 725 15.53 11.97 7.23
N GLY A 726 15.21 13.27 7.33
CA GLY A 726 14.11 13.90 6.58
C GLY A 726 12.73 13.80 7.25
N GLY A 727 12.69 13.35 8.50
CA GLY A 727 11.48 13.26 9.31
C GLY A 727 11.78 12.99 10.79
N GLU A 728 10.73 12.92 11.60
CA GLU A 728 10.78 12.77 13.05
C GLU A 728 9.68 11.83 13.56
N ILE A 729 9.91 11.21 14.72
CA ILE A 729 8.92 10.37 15.38
C ILE A 729 7.96 11.28 16.16
N VAL A 730 6.68 11.23 15.82
CA VAL A 730 5.59 11.94 16.50
C VAL A 730 5.10 11.18 17.72
N SER A 731 4.98 9.86 17.59
CA SER A 731 4.54 8.97 18.67
C SER A 731 5.07 7.55 18.45
N PHE A 732 5.24 6.80 19.54
CA PHE A 732 5.61 5.40 19.54
C PHE A 732 4.73 4.62 20.53
N TYR A 733 4.08 3.57 20.04
CA TYR A 733 3.25 2.66 20.81
C TYR A 733 3.97 1.33 20.96
N LEU A 734 4.68 1.17 22.07
CA LEU A 734 5.55 0.02 22.34
C LEU A 734 4.82 -1.32 22.30
N GLU A 735 3.60 -1.41 22.86
CA GLU A 735 2.82 -2.66 22.88
C GLU A 735 2.36 -3.12 21.48
N ASN A 736 2.45 -2.24 20.49
CA ASN A 736 1.93 -2.46 19.15
C ASN A 736 3.02 -2.48 18.07
N ASP A 737 4.27 -2.16 18.44
CA ASP A 737 5.37 -1.94 17.50
C ASP A 737 5.05 -0.86 16.43
N ILE A 738 4.26 0.15 16.80
CA ILE A 738 3.81 1.21 15.87
C ILE A 738 4.46 2.54 16.17
N TYR A 739 5.08 3.13 15.16
CA TYR A 739 5.55 4.51 15.13
C TYR A 739 4.67 5.34 14.21
N ILE A 740 4.38 6.57 14.64
CA ILE A 740 3.81 7.62 13.78
C ILE A 740 4.95 8.57 13.46
N ILE A 741 5.24 8.71 12.16
CA ILE A 741 6.39 9.46 11.68
C ILE A 741 5.88 10.64 10.86
N GLN A 742 6.44 11.82 11.12
CA GLN A 742 6.22 13.02 10.33
C GLN A 742 7.40 13.24 9.39
N MET A 743 7.11 13.36 8.11
CA MET A 743 8.06 13.66 7.04
C MET A 743 8.03 15.16 6.72
N GLN A 744 9.20 15.77 6.64
CA GLN A 744 9.36 17.24 6.51
C GLN A 744 9.75 17.69 5.09
N GLY A 745 10.15 16.76 4.22
CA GLY A 745 10.54 17.04 2.84
C GLY A 745 10.04 15.95 1.87
N THR A 746 10.59 15.91 0.66
CA THR A 746 10.14 14.98 -0.39
C THR A 746 10.83 13.62 -0.34
N ARG A 747 11.84 13.47 0.52
CA ARG A 747 12.58 12.23 0.73
C ARG A 747 12.86 11.98 2.21
N MET A 748 12.61 10.77 2.68
CA MET A 748 12.83 10.35 4.06
C MET A 748 13.51 8.97 4.08
N LYS A 749 14.49 8.79 4.98
CA LYS A 749 15.18 7.52 5.20
C LYS A 749 15.06 7.09 6.65
N ILE A 750 14.64 5.85 6.87
CA ILE A 750 14.50 5.22 8.18
C ILE A 750 15.54 4.11 8.27
N PHE A 751 16.49 4.23 9.19
CA PHE A 751 17.54 3.25 9.44
C PHE A 751 17.15 2.36 10.61
N PHE A 752 17.42 1.06 10.49
CA PHE A 752 17.08 0.06 11.50
C PHE A 752 18.36 -0.52 12.11
N LEU A 753 18.35 -0.77 13.42
CA LEU A 753 19.39 -1.55 14.09
C LEU A 753 19.22 -3.02 13.69
N ARG A 754 20.32 -3.67 13.28
CA ARG A 754 20.35 -5.07 12.87
C ARG A 754 21.38 -5.88 13.63
#